data_AF-A0A010R6G8-F1
#
_entry.id   AF-A0A010R6G8-F1
#
_cell.length_a   1.000
_cell.length_b   1.000
_cell.length_c   1.000
_cell.angle_alpha   90.00
_cell.angle_beta   90.00
_cell.angle_gamma   90.00
#
_symmetry.space_group_name_H-M   'P 1'
#
loop_
_entity.id
_entity.type
_entity.pdbx_description
1 polymer ?
#
loop_
_entity_poly.entity_id
_entity_poly.type
_entity_poly.pdbx_seq_one_letter_code
_entity_poly.pdbx_strand_id
1 'polypeptide(L)'
;MDGRVIRGVQRAALEQWTEFIAKSLAHRIDPEKFESYVPFLQAKHPLPPVAVADLFLRPQPHNHESLDPRVPRYLQVLSSLNYIDTPSILKALYKYSTSRGHSREAGQLPDAEDQTSNFPRWESSYAAEEVMFYRLTKSVAQGTAIQNTGTGLEIANVMAKWIALFTDAATAFTVDVMGQLHNSQVREEMESARAAFVALLLGVCENQVVLKSLSKPEAQEIRKALSESLANFVPTIMQSAGPIATRLDMFRTSTLAGFEPVDEQKNKSNAEIEDLFDSTVALENFVVSELPIVNSRAGLYIYLNAALVGRPLIDDLAIFNYLNNRYQGDVQSTTVDLILVSFDILANAASRNEGHQAAHLLRSFLMNKLPILIESLSKHMYGPVNAEYCITEALSRVDTTTFPTLSSMFDETRSNNPFTDSVREDFCWACCLHGLLRESSIETLLGETPYSSLPASGRYVKENLVAECLADPERMQALIGELDSKEGNAGAVCQALTEVMGQLCRNKETMSLKLLCSQLAQKPLSLDVMLMFEKPATILHPLCDLLDNWKYDEDQGEYQPVYEEFGSILLLVMAFAYRYGLSASDMGIISSDSFVARLLGHGHQSRTLEELSDQEKGHLDGWIHGLFDSEAGGLGDELMSSCPPQDFYLLVSTLFHNIVLAFSTGHLTEESLRGGIEYLVDTFLLPSLVIAITSLANSLWVERPDCQKAIVRVLNSVLAPTSISNEAQAMLSSVMNIVAKPLEHSLRAYQRSDPKSQEVEPLLKAIKDSIPLSRRTGAADHQELDAWSMGGFSNSIRQTLQQLVQWSIHPTMDRMPPAYTHRQMLVAMKLLGAKRLLQLLYEDIRQQTETGSGSIIYDVATALVCAPDVVNTPSNPINFIDNSGNVPAPVQRKLTLREVLKSDAEECKKLQKVDMNLAEIVVRLYRKVETQMAVSQAEVIQADTMLQTDLGLSLDAGAGSLDDAMAAAAANVAQGDGMSVDNVSLDLGLGGVGGDLGLGGSSNNGGGSLDLGADDLFSGLGAGDDFQWDNMDLS
;
A
#
# COMPACT_ATOMS: atom_id res chain seq x y z
N MET A 1 -54.33 -49.70 26.18
CA MET A 1 -55.17 -49.12 25.10
C MET A 1 -55.13 -47.58 25.13
N ASP A 2 -54.40 -46.97 26.06
CA ASP A 2 -54.44 -45.52 26.35
C ASP A 2 -53.71 -44.63 25.32
N GLY A 3 -52.65 -45.13 24.66
CA GLY A 3 -51.91 -44.32 23.67
C GLY A 3 -52.68 -43.98 22.38
N ARG A 4 -53.71 -44.74 22.00
CA ARG A 4 -54.60 -44.41 20.87
C ARG A 4 -55.71 -43.43 21.26
N VAL A 5 -56.21 -43.50 22.49
CA VAL A 5 -57.21 -42.58 23.03
C VAL A 5 -56.59 -41.19 23.25
N ILE A 6 -55.35 -41.13 23.77
CA ILE A 6 -54.61 -39.86 23.95
C ILE A 6 -54.36 -39.15 22.61
N ARG A 7 -53.98 -39.88 21.55
CA ARG A 7 -53.82 -39.29 20.20
C ARG A 7 -55.13 -38.80 19.58
N GLY A 8 -56.24 -39.49 19.84
CA GLY A 8 -57.58 -39.07 19.39
C GLY A 8 -58.07 -37.80 20.09
N VAL A 9 -57.86 -37.70 21.41
CA VAL A 9 -58.21 -36.53 22.22
C VAL A 9 -57.32 -35.32 21.87
N GLN A 10 -56.02 -35.53 21.64
CA GLN A 10 -55.12 -34.46 21.17
C GLN A 10 -55.48 -33.97 19.77
N ARG A 11 -55.92 -34.85 18.86
CA ARG A 11 -56.38 -34.46 17.53
C ARG A 11 -57.68 -33.65 17.56
N ALA A 12 -58.64 -34.05 18.40
CA ALA A 12 -59.85 -33.29 18.61
C ALA A 12 -59.58 -31.92 19.27
N ALA A 13 -58.64 -31.87 20.23
CA ALA A 13 -58.19 -30.61 20.82
C ALA A 13 -57.52 -29.70 19.79
N LEU A 14 -56.63 -30.23 18.94
CA LEU A 14 -56.01 -29.49 17.85
C LEU A 14 -57.05 -28.92 16.87
N GLU A 15 -58.06 -29.71 16.48
CA GLU A 15 -59.15 -29.25 15.60
C GLU A 15 -59.94 -28.10 16.24
N GLN A 16 -60.28 -28.20 17.52
CA GLN A 16 -61.01 -27.15 18.26
C GLN A 16 -60.18 -25.87 18.46
N TRP A 17 -58.89 -25.99 18.76
CA TRP A 17 -57.99 -24.84 18.82
C TRP A 17 -57.81 -24.17 17.46
N THR A 18 -57.69 -24.96 16.39
CA THR A 18 -57.59 -24.43 15.02
C THR A 18 -58.86 -23.69 14.61
N GLU A 19 -60.03 -24.25 14.92
CA GLU A 19 -61.32 -23.62 14.65
C GLU A 19 -61.51 -22.33 15.47
N PHE A 20 -61.11 -22.33 16.74
CA PHE A 20 -61.14 -21.14 17.60
C PHE A 20 -60.20 -20.04 17.09
N ILE A 21 -58.97 -20.37 16.69
CA ILE A 21 -58.01 -19.42 16.13
C ILE A 21 -58.54 -18.84 14.82
N ALA A 22 -59.03 -19.69 13.91
CA ALA A 22 -59.59 -19.26 12.64
C ALA A 22 -60.79 -18.31 12.83
N LYS A 23 -61.70 -18.62 13.77
CA LYS A 23 -62.84 -17.74 14.10
C LYS A 23 -62.40 -16.45 14.78
N SER A 24 -61.38 -16.51 15.65
CA SER A 24 -60.86 -15.34 16.37
C SER A 24 -60.19 -14.33 15.45
N LEU A 25 -59.47 -14.82 14.43
CA LEU A 25 -58.87 -13.99 13.39
C LEU A 25 -59.93 -13.49 12.40
N ALA A 26 -60.83 -14.35 11.92
CA ALA A 26 -61.89 -13.97 10.97
C ALA A 26 -62.88 -12.93 11.55
N HIS A 27 -63.26 -13.05 12.82
CA HIS A 27 -64.15 -12.10 13.49
C HIS A 27 -63.42 -10.93 14.14
N ARG A 28 -62.09 -10.84 14.01
CA ARG A 28 -61.28 -9.74 14.57
C ARG A 28 -61.64 -9.47 16.04
N ILE A 29 -61.61 -10.51 16.88
CA ILE A 29 -61.93 -10.40 18.31
C ILE A 29 -60.93 -9.48 19.02
N ASP A 30 -61.40 -8.70 20.01
CA ASP A 30 -60.52 -7.86 20.83
C ASP A 30 -59.69 -8.71 21.79
N PRO A 31 -58.41 -8.37 22.07
CA PRO A 31 -57.56 -9.14 22.99
C PRO A 31 -58.17 -9.40 24.37
N GLU A 32 -58.94 -8.46 24.91
CA GLU A 32 -59.64 -8.60 26.21
C GLU A 32 -60.76 -9.65 26.16
N LYS A 33 -61.53 -9.69 25.06
CA LYS A 33 -62.56 -10.72 24.86
C LYS A 33 -61.89 -12.07 24.61
N PHE A 34 -60.79 -12.10 23.88
CA PHE A 34 -59.99 -13.30 23.65
C PHE A 34 -59.46 -13.87 24.99
N GLU A 35 -58.93 -13.03 25.89
CA GLU A 35 -58.50 -13.41 27.24
C GLU A 35 -59.62 -14.10 28.05
N SER A 36 -60.86 -13.63 27.91
CA SER A 36 -62.00 -14.24 28.60
C SER A 36 -62.37 -15.64 28.10
N TYR A 37 -62.13 -15.96 26.82
CA TYR A 37 -62.52 -17.24 26.20
C TYR A 37 -61.44 -18.33 26.30
N VAL A 38 -60.16 -17.93 26.28
CA VAL A 38 -59.01 -18.84 26.28
C VAL A 38 -58.99 -19.81 27.48
N PRO A 39 -59.23 -19.39 28.73
CA PRO A 39 -59.26 -20.31 29.87
C PRO A 39 -60.32 -21.40 29.74
N PHE A 40 -61.48 -21.10 29.14
CA PHE A 40 -62.53 -22.10 28.90
C PHE A 40 -62.14 -23.11 27.83
N LEU A 41 -61.41 -22.66 26.80
CA LEU A 41 -60.90 -23.53 25.74
C LEU A 41 -59.82 -24.47 26.27
N GLN A 42 -58.84 -23.95 27.02
CA GLN A 42 -57.77 -24.75 27.62
C GLN A 42 -58.29 -25.74 28.67
N ALA A 43 -59.34 -25.37 29.43
CA ALA A 43 -59.98 -26.26 30.39
C ALA A 43 -60.72 -27.44 29.74
N LYS A 44 -61.28 -27.26 28.53
CA LYS A 44 -62.01 -28.31 27.79
C LYS A 44 -61.11 -29.12 26.85
N HIS A 45 -60.10 -28.48 26.27
CA HIS A 45 -59.22 -29.04 25.24
C HIS A 45 -57.77 -28.65 25.54
N PRO A 46 -57.09 -29.29 26.50
CA PRO A 46 -55.73 -28.89 26.89
C PRO A 46 -54.71 -29.21 25.79
N LEU A 47 -53.92 -28.22 25.39
CA LEU A 47 -52.76 -28.39 24.50
C LEU A 47 -51.45 -27.97 25.16
N PRO A 48 -50.32 -28.63 24.81
CA PRO A 48 -49.01 -28.25 25.31
C PRO A 48 -48.55 -26.91 24.69
N PRO A 49 -47.75 -26.10 25.42
CA PRO A 49 -47.28 -24.78 24.98
C PRO A 49 -46.65 -24.75 23.58
N VAL A 50 -45.84 -25.76 23.25
CA VAL A 50 -45.21 -25.93 21.94
C VAL A 50 -46.24 -26.06 20.82
N ALA A 51 -47.32 -26.82 21.04
CA ALA A 51 -48.37 -27.02 20.04
C ALA A 51 -49.25 -25.78 19.88
N VAL A 52 -49.48 -25.03 20.96
CA VAL A 52 -50.22 -23.76 20.89
C VAL A 52 -49.39 -22.71 20.13
N ALA A 53 -48.11 -22.55 20.43
CA ALA A 53 -47.21 -21.64 19.70
C ALA A 53 -47.10 -22.01 18.21
N ASP A 54 -46.97 -23.31 17.88
CA ASP A 54 -46.94 -23.81 16.50
C ASP A 54 -48.23 -23.46 15.74
N LEU A 55 -49.42 -23.61 16.36
CA LEU A 55 -50.69 -23.29 15.71
C LEU A 55 -50.86 -21.80 15.36
N PHE A 56 -50.34 -20.89 16.20
CA PHE A 56 -50.42 -19.44 15.96
C PHE A 56 -49.42 -18.93 14.93
N LEU A 57 -48.23 -19.53 14.86
CA LEU A 57 -47.11 -19.05 14.04
C LEU A 57 -46.94 -19.82 12.73
N ARG A 58 -47.70 -20.90 12.52
CA ARG A 58 -47.66 -21.72 11.30
C ARG A 58 -48.39 -21.03 10.12
N PRO A 59 -47.79 -21.04 8.91
CA PRO A 59 -48.46 -20.57 7.70
C PRO A 59 -49.70 -21.42 7.39
N GLN A 60 -50.79 -20.74 7.04
CA GLN A 60 -52.05 -21.39 6.68
C GLN A 60 -52.11 -21.59 5.15
N PRO A 61 -52.80 -22.62 4.64
CA PRO A 61 -52.91 -22.85 3.19
C PRO A 61 -53.50 -21.66 2.40
N HIS A 62 -54.22 -20.77 3.08
CA HIS A 62 -54.89 -19.60 2.51
C HIS A 62 -54.13 -18.28 2.75
N ASN A 63 -53.09 -18.27 3.60
CA ASN A 63 -52.23 -17.12 3.86
C ASN A 63 -50.81 -17.59 4.17
N HIS A 64 -49.91 -17.34 3.22
CA HIS A 64 -48.48 -17.63 3.29
C HIS A 64 -47.62 -16.36 3.12
N GLU A 65 -48.24 -15.19 2.91
CA GLU A 65 -47.53 -13.93 2.64
C GLU A 65 -47.00 -13.31 3.94
N SER A 66 -47.85 -13.10 4.94
CA SER A 66 -47.46 -12.46 6.21
C SER A 66 -48.35 -12.86 7.41
N LEU A 67 -47.79 -12.76 8.62
CA LEU A 67 -48.49 -13.05 9.87
C LEU A 67 -49.50 -11.94 10.22
N ASP A 68 -50.72 -12.30 10.64
CA ASP A 68 -51.72 -11.32 11.06
C ASP A 68 -51.22 -10.49 12.26
N PRO A 69 -51.29 -9.14 12.22
CA PRO A 69 -50.74 -8.24 13.24
C PRO A 69 -51.37 -8.40 14.64
N ARG A 70 -52.50 -9.11 14.76
CA ARG A 70 -53.14 -9.43 16.05
C ARG A 70 -52.53 -10.66 16.72
N VAL A 71 -51.85 -11.53 15.98
CA VAL A 71 -51.21 -12.74 16.53
C VAL A 71 -50.20 -12.41 17.62
N PRO A 72 -49.29 -11.42 17.48
CA PRO A 72 -48.41 -10.99 18.57
C PRO A 72 -49.16 -10.54 19.83
N ARG A 73 -50.34 -9.91 19.69
CA ARG A 73 -51.18 -9.47 20.82
C ARG A 73 -51.86 -10.66 21.50
N TYR A 74 -52.31 -11.67 20.75
CA TYR A 74 -52.88 -12.89 21.33
C TYR A 74 -51.82 -13.77 22.00
N LEU A 75 -50.62 -13.88 21.43
CA LEU A 75 -49.50 -14.58 22.07
C LEU A 75 -49.09 -13.92 23.38
N GLN A 76 -49.19 -12.59 23.48
CA GLN A 76 -48.96 -11.86 24.73
C GLN A 76 -49.98 -12.24 25.81
N VAL A 77 -51.27 -12.31 25.47
CA VAL A 77 -52.33 -12.79 26.38
C VAL A 77 -52.10 -14.25 26.79
N LEU A 78 -51.65 -15.10 25.88
CA LEU A 78 -51.34 -16.50 26.18
C LEU A 78 -50.10 -16.65 27.08
N SER A 79 -49.12 -15.75 26.92
CA SER A 79 -47.94 -15.67 27.77
C SER A 79 -48.29 -15.17 29.19
N SER A 80 -49.14 -14.15 29.33
CA SER A 80 -49.60 -13.67 30.64
C SER A 80 -50.41 -14.71 31.42
N LEU A 81 -51.14 -15.57 30.71
CA LEU A 81 -51.88 -16.69 31.28
C LEU A 81 -51.02 -17.96 31.52
N ASN A 82 -49.72 -17.93 31.22
CA ASN A 82 -48.78 -19.06 31.28
C ASN A 82 -49.17 -20.28 30.42
N TYR A 83 -49.92 -20.07 29.32
CA TYR A 83 -50.27 -21.13 28.37
C TYR A 83 -49.25 -21.29 27.23
N ILE A 84 -48.35 -20.32 27.07
CA ILE A 84 -47.21 -20.37 26.15
C ILE A 84 -45.94 -19.90 26.88
N ASP A 85 -44.81 -20.51 26.55
CA ASP A 85 -43.47 -20.19 27.05
C ASP A 85 -42.57 -19.60 25.95
N THR A 86 -41.64 -18.73 26.36
CA THR A 86 -40.65 -18.09 25.47
C THR A 86 -39.86 -19.05 24.58
N PRO A 87 -39.34 -20.20 25.05
CA PRO A 87 -38.64 -21.13 24.16
C PRO A 87 -39.56 -21.76 23.11
N SER A 88 -40.85 -21.98 23.38
CA SER A 88 -41.80 -22.48 22.36
C SER A 88 -42.07 -21.45 21.26
N ILE A 89 -42.16 -20.17 21.61
CA ILE A 89 -42.29 -19.07 20.64
C ILE A 89 -41.06 -19.01 19.73
N LEU A 90 -39.85 -19.01 20.32
CA LEU A 90 -38.60 -18.95 19.57
C LEU A 90 -38.39 -20.18 18.67
N LYS A 91 -38.76 -21.38 19.13
CA LYS A 91 -38.70 -22.61 18.33
C LYS A 91 -39.70 -22.58 17.16
N ALA A 92 -40.91 -22.07 17.38
CA ALA A 92 -41.93 -21.96 16.34
C ALA A 92 -41.56 -20.90 15.29
N LEU A 93 -41.06 -19.73 15.71
CA LEU A 93 -40.53 -18.71 14.80
C LEU A 93 -39.37 -19.27 13.97
N TYR A 94 -38.42 -19.95 14.62
CA TYR A 94 -37.26 -20.55 13.95
C TYR A 94 -37.67 -21.58 12.88
N LYS A 95 -38.70 -22.39 13.17
CA LYS A 95 -39.20 -23.44 12.27
C LYS A 95 -39.82 -22.88 10.98
N TYR A 96 -40.46 -21.71 11.03
CA TYR A 96 -41.22 -21.13 9.92
C TYR A 96 -40.58 -19.88 9.28
N SER A 97 -39.40 -19.48 9.74
CA SER A 97 -38.66 -18.30 9.26
C SER A 97 -38.28 -18.36 7.76
N THR A 98 -38.36 -17.21 7.09
CA THR A 98 -37.92 -16.99 5.70
C THR A 98 -36.42 -17.20 5.51
N SER A 99 -35.59 -16.93 6.51
CA SER A 99 -34.13 -17.09 6.43
C SER A 99 -33.69 -18.55 6.22
N ARG A 100 -34.51 -19.53 6.60
CA ARG A 100 -34.27 -20.96 6.30
C ARG A 100 -34.47 -21.31 4.81
N GLY A 101 -35.15 -20.46 4.03
CA GLY A 101 -35.26 -20.59 2.57
C GLY A 101 -33.92 -20.33 1.90
N HIS A 102 -33.36 -19.16 2.19
CA HIS A 102 -32.10 -18.66 1.62
C HIS A 102 -30.87 -19.49 2.01
N SER A 103 -30.84 -20.04 3.23
CA SER A 103 -29.76 -20.94 3.68
C SER A 103 -29.69 -22.28 2.90
N ARG A 104 -30.79 -22.75 2.30
CA ARG A 104 -30.83 -24.00 1.51
C ARG A 104 -30.28 -23.85 0.08
N GLU A 105 -30.33 -22.65 -0.50
CA GLU A 105 -29.81 -22.37 -1.84
C GLU A 105 -28.28 -22.19 -1.83
N ALA A 106 -27.71 -21.79 -0.69
CA ALA A 106 -26.27 -21.58 -0.47
C ALA A 106 -25.46 -22.88 -0.19
N GLY A 107 -25.92 -24.05 -0.62
CA GLY A 107 -25.07 -25.23 -0.80
C GLY A 107 -24.65 -26.06 0.43
N GLN A 108 -25.31 -25.95 1.60
CA GLN A 108 -25.05 -26.88 2.71
C GLN A 108 -25.69 -28.26 2.45
N LEU A 109 -24.88 -29.32 2.58
CA LEU A 109 -25.34 -30.72 2.59
C LEU A 109 -26.37 -30.92 3.73
N PRO A 110 -27.52 -31.56 3.48
CA PRO A 110 -28.54 -31.72 4.51
C PRO A 110 -28.08 -32.65 5.63
N ASP A 111 -28.06 -32.14 6.86
CA ASP A 111 -28.00 -32.98 8.06
C ASP A 111 -29.10 -34.04 7.99
N ALA A 112 -28.74 -35.28 8.34
CA ALA A 112 -29.49 -36.50 8.09
C ALA A 112 -30.88 -36.59 8.78
N GLU A 113 -31.30 -35.58 9.54
CA GLU A 113 -32.59 -35.55 10.23
C GLU A 113 -33.72 -34.80 9.47
N ASP A 114 -33.41 -33.93 8.50
CA ASP A 114 -34.43 -33.04 7.89
C ASP A 114 -34.96 -33.49 6.50
N GLN A 115 -34.61 -34.70 6.04
CA GLN A 115 -35.00 -35.20 4.70
C GLN A 115 -36.47 -35.63 4.55
N THR A 116 -37.33 -35.47 5.56
CA THR A 116 -38.69 -36.08 5.54
C THR A 116 -39.90 -35.13 5.68
N SER A 117 -39.76 -33.81 5.64
CA SER A 117 -40.96 -32.94 5.78
C SER A 117 -40.86 -31.60 5.04
N ASN A 118 -41.56 -31.49 3.90
CA ASN A 118 -41.98 -30.21 3.31
C ASN A 118 -42.97 -29.52 4.28
N PHE A 119 -42.46 -28.79 5.26
CA PHE A 119 -43.27 -27.89 6.09
C PHE A 119 -43.60 -26.60 5.31
N PRO A 120 -44.82 -26.05 5.43
CA PRO A 120 -45.15 -24.75 4.86
C PRO A 120 -44.31 -23.65 5.53
N ARG A 121 -43.82 -22.66 4.78
CA ARG A 121 -43.01 -21.52 5.26
C ARG A 121 -43.70 -20.20 4.91
N TRP A 122 -43.34 -19.13 5.61
CA TRP A 122 -43.77 -17.77 5.25
C TRP A 122 -42.95 -17.23 4.07
N GLU A 123 -43.54 -16.39 3.23
CA GLU A 123 -42.85 -15.65 2.17
C GLU A 123 -42.15 -14.39 2.71
N SER A 124 -42.78 -13.65 3.64
CA SER A 124 -42.15 -12.60 4.46
C SER A 124 -42.47 -12.77 5.94
N SER A 125 -41.50 -13.20 6.77
CA SER A 125 -41.64 -13.31 8.23
C SER A 125 -40.90 -12.22 9.02
N TYR A 126 -40.09 -11.39 8.36
CA TYR A 126 -39.15 -10.48 9.03
C TYR A 126 -39.81 -9.44 9.94
N ALA A 127 -40.88 -8.79 9.48
CA ALA A 127 -41.63 -7.82 10.30
C ALA A 127 -42.27 -8.48 11.54
N ALA A 128 -42.75 -9.71 11.42
CA ALA A 128 -43.32 -10.46 12.54
C ALA A 128 -42.23 -10.92 13.53
N GLU A 129 -41.09 -11.37 13.01
CA GLU A 129 -39.91 -11.72 13.81
C GLU A 129 -39.39 -10.51 14.60
N GLU A 130 -39.26 -9.36 13.96
CA GLU A 130 -38.83 -8.10 14.59
C GLU A 130 -39.71 -7.73 15.78
N VAL A 131 -41.04 -7.67 15.57
CA VAL A 131 -42.01 -7.35 16.63
C VAL A 131 -41.95 -8.37 17.77
N MET A 132 -41.78 -9.66 17.45
CA MET A 132 -41.70 -10.71 18.45
C MET A 132 -40.38 -10.66 19.23
N PHE A 133 -39.24 -10.38 18.59
CA PHE A 133 -37.96 -10.22 19.28
C PHE A 133 -37.98 -9.06 20.27
N TYR A 134 -38.47 -7.87 19.88
CA TYR A 134 -38.59 -6.75 20.82
C TYR A 134 -39.50 -7.05 22.01
N ARG A 135 -40.62 -7.75 21.79
CA ARG A 135 -41.52 -8.17 22.88
C ARG A 135 -40.88 -9.19 23.82
N LEU A 136 -40.12 -10.12 23.27
CA LEU A 136 -39.36 -11.08 24.07
C LEU A 136 -38.24 -10.38 24.85
N THR A 137 -37.54 -9.40 24.26
CA THR A 137 -36.52 -8.60 24.95
C THR A 137 -37.12 -7.88 26.16
N LYS A 138 -38.30 -7.27 26.00
CA LYS A 138 -39.04 -6.66 27.11
C LYS A 138 -39.43 -7.67 28.19
N SER A 139 -39.85 -8.88 27.79
CA SER A 139 -40.22 -9.94 28.74
C SER A 139 -39.01 -10.53 29.49
N VAL A 140 -37.83 -10.56 28.85
CA VAL A 140 -36.56 -10.96 29.47
C VAL A 140 -36.10 -9.88 30.46
N ALA A 141 -36.20 -8.60 30.10
CA ALA A 141 -35.89 -7.48 30.99
C ALA A 141 -36.81 -7.43 32.22
N GLN A 142 -38.10 -7.78 32.06
CA GLN A 142 -39.06 -7.88 33.16
C GLN A 142 -38.91 -9.16 34.01
N GLY A 143 -38.03 -10.09 33.63
CA GLY A 143 -37.78 -11.35 34.35
C GLY A 143 -38.90 -12.38 34.25
N THR A 144 -39.94 -12.15 33.44
CA THR A 144 -41.09 -13.05 33.29
C THR A 144 -40.83 -14.20 32.31
N ALA A 145 -39.89 -14.02 31.37
CA ALA A 145 -39.55 -14.97 30.32
C ALA A 145 -38.67 -16.16 30.77
N ILE A 146 -37.77 -15.96 31.75
CA ILE A 146 -36.77 -16.95 32.16
C ILE A 146 -36.94 -17.27 33.64
N GLN A 147 -37.85 -18.19 33.95
CA GLN A 147 -38.21 -18.50 35.33
C GLN A 147 -37.34 -19.62 35.92
N ASN A 148 -36.85 -20.55 35.10
CA ASN A 148 -36.12 -21.74 35.53
C ASN A 148 -34.77 -21.92 34.82
N THR A 149 -33.84 -22.64 35.47
CA THR A 149 -32.54 -22.98 34.86
C THR A 149 -32.68 -23.88 33.62
N GLY A 150 -33.68 -24.77 33.57
CA GLY A 150 -33.98 -25.58 32.39
C GLY A 150 -34.44 -24.75 31.19
N THR A 151 -35.34 -23.78 31.42
CA THR A 151 -35.79 -22.85 30.38
C THR A 151 -34.66 -21.94 29.89
N GLY A 152 -33.72 -21.55 30.76
CA GLY A 152 -32.53 -20.77 30.38
C GLY A 152 -31.60 -21.52 29.41
N LEU A 153 -31.35 -22.80 29.64
CA LEU A 153 -30.56 -23.64 28.74
C LEU A 153 -31.24 -23.87 27.39
N GLU A 154 -32.56 -24.09 27.40
CA GLU A 154 -33.32 -24.22 26.16
C GLU A 154 -33.30 -22.94 25.32
N ILE A 155 -33.42 -21.77 25.95
CA ILE A 155 -33.33 -20.48 25.27
C ILE A 155 -31.92 -20.28 24.69
N ALA A 156 -30.85 -20.54 25.46
CA ALA A 156 -29.47 -20.41 24.98
C ALA A 156 -29.18 -21.30 23.76
N ASN A 157 -29.68 -22.55 23.76
CA ASN A 157 -29.55 -23.46 22.63
C ASN A 157 -30.30 -22.94 21.38
N VAL A 158 -31.51 -22.42 21.56
CA VAL A 158 -32.29 -21.85 20.44
C VAL A 158 -31.63 -20.56 19.92
N MET A 159 -31.04 -19.74 20.78
CA MET A 159 -30.29 -18.54 20.39
C MET A 159 -29.06 -18.88 19.52
N ALA A 160 -28.28 -19.90 19.88
CA ALA A 160 -27.16 -20.37 19.06
C ALA A 160 -27.60 -20.74 17.64
N LYS A 161 -28.75 -21.42 17.50
CA LYS A 161 -29.32 -21.78 16.19
C LYS A 161 -29.78 -20.57 15.37
N TRP A 162 -30.30 -19.54 16.02
CA TRP A 162 -30.67 -18.28 15.36
C TRP A 162 -29.44 -17.48 14.91
N ILE A 163 -28.37 -17.47 15.71
CA ILE A 163 -27.10 -16.83 15.35
C ILE A 163 -26.53 -17.47 14.07
N ALA A 164 -26.49 -18.81 14.00
CA ALA A 164 -26.06 -19.53 12.81
C ALA A 164 -26.96 -19.19 11.60
N LEU A 165 -28.28 -19.19 11.77
CA LEU A 165 -29.24 -18.88 10.71
C LEU A 165 -29.05 -17.49 10.10
N PHE A 166 -28.89 -16.44 10.93
CA PHE A 166 -28.67 -15.09 10.44
C PHE A 166 -27.28 -14.91 9.80
N THR A 167 -26.28 -15.66 10.26
CA THR A 167 -24.94 -15.67 9.66
C THR A 167 -25.01 -16.27 8.25
N ASP A 168 -25.63 -17.44 8.12
CA ASP A 168 -25.79 -18.12 6.83
C ASP A 168 -26.63 -17.30 5.86
N ALA A 169 -27.76 -16.72 6.32
CA ALA A 169 -28.59 -15.86 5.50
C ALA A 169 -27.83 -14.62 5.00
N ALA A 170 -27.04 -13.96 5.86
CA ALA A 170 -26.22 -12.83 5.47
C ALA A 170 -25.17 -13.21 4.41
N THR A 171 -24.53 -14.38 4.53
CA THR A 171 -23.59 -14.86 3.52
C THR A 171 -24.26 -15.16 2.18
N ALA A 172 -25.48 -15.71 2.18
CA ALA A 172 -26.23 -15.98 0.95
C ALA A 172 -26.52 -14.69 0.15
N PHE A 173 -26.88 -13.58 0.82
CA PHE A 173 -27.09 -12.27 0.17
C PHE A 173 -25.81 -11.64 -0.40
N THR A 174 -24.62 -12.00 0.13
CA THR A 174 -23.33 -11.50 -0.39
C THR A 174 -22.85 -12.22 -1.65
N VAL A 175 -23.26 -13.47 -1.87
CA VAL A 175 -22.81 -14.31 -2.99
C VAL A 175 -23.67 -14.12 -4.25
N ASP A 176 -24.96 -13.81 -4.10
CA ASP A 176 -25.86 -13.56 -5.24
C ASP A 176 -25.83 -12.08 -5.70
N VAL A 177 -24.74 -11.68 -6.36
CA VAL A 177 -24.51 -10.31 -6.87
C VAL A 177 -25.54 -9.91 -7.95
N MET A 178 -26.18 -10.86 -8.63
CA MET A 178 -27.10 -10.57 -9.74
C MET A 178 -28.57 -10.40 -9.30
N GLY A 179 -28.97 -10.97 -8.15
CA GLY A 179 -30.29 -10.77 -7.53
C GLY A 179 -30.43 -9.47 -6.70
N GLN A 180 -29.32 -8.78 -6.42
CA GLN A 180 -29.25 -7.63 -5.49
C GLN A 180 -30.08 -6.40 -5.93
N LEU A 181 -30.38 -6.25 -7.22
CA LEU A 181 -31.14 -5.10 -7.73
C LEU A 181 -32.68 -5.28 -7.61
N HIS A 182 -33.18 -6.51 -7.42
CA HIS A 182 -34.62 -6.79 -7.26
C HIS A 182 -35.04 -7.06 -5.80
N ASN A 183 -34.11 -7.37 -4.90
CA ASN A 183 -34.39 -7.82 -3.52
C ASN A 183 -33.92 -6.85 -2.41
N SER A 184 -33.67 -5.56 -2.72
CA SER A 184 -33.19 -4.58 -1.73
C SER A 184 -34.12 -4.44 -0.52
N GLN A 185 -35.43 -4.42 -0.74
CA GLN A 185 -36.44 -4.31 0.32
C GLN A 185 -36.43 -5.50 1.29
N VAL A 186 -36.27 -6.73 0.77
CA VAL A 186 -36.22 -7.95 1.59
C VAL A 186 -34.95 -7.99 2.46
N ARG A 187 -33.85 -7.44 1.96
CA ARG A 187 -32.60 -7.30 2.71
C ARG A 187 -32.74 -6.30 3.86
N GLU A 188 -33.35 -5.15 3.63
CA GLU A 188 -33.60 -4.15 4.68
C GLU A 188 -34.52 -4.72 5.78
N GLU A 189 -35.59 -5.43 5.42
CA GLU A 189 -36.47 -6.11 6.37
C GLU A 189 -35.73 -7.19 7.19
N MET A 190 -34.86 -7.99 6.55
CA MET A 190 -34.02 -8.96 7.24
C MET A 190 -33.03 -8.29 8.22
N GLU A 191 -32.39 -7.20 7.81
CA GLU A 191 -31.46 -6.44 8.66
C GLU A 191 -32.18 -5.82 9.87
N SER A 192 -33.42 -5.37 9.71
CA SER A 192 -34.28 -4.90 10.82
C SER A 192 -34.59 -6.02 11.83
N ALA A 193 -35.04 -7.19 11.35
CA ALA A 193 -35.28 -8.35 12.21
C ALA A 193 -34.01 -8.82 12.92
N ARG A 194 -32.86 -8.77 12.24
CA ARG A 194 -31.55 -9.09 12.80
C ARG A 194 -31.13 -8.13 13.90
N ALA A 195 -31.38 -6.82 13.75
CA ALA A 195 -31.10 -5.82 14.79
C ALA A 195 -31.95 -6.07 16.05
N ALA A 196 -33.24 -6.36 15.88
CA ALA A 196 -34.13 -6.73 16.99
C ALA A 196 -33.69 -8.02 17.71
N PHE A 197 -33.19 -9.00 16.96
CA PHE A 197 -32.60 -10.23 17.51
C PHE A 197 -31.33 -9.95 18.32
N VAL A 198 -30.44 -9.07 17.85
CA VAL A 198 -29.21 -8.69 18.57
C VAL A 198 -29.54 -8.09 19.95
N ALA A 199 -30.58 -7.26 20.03
CA ALA A 199 -31.05 -6.71 21.31
C ALA A 199 -31.56 -7.82 22.26
N LEU A 200 -32.28 -8.80 21.74
CA LEU A 200 -32.73 -9.96 22.52
C LEU A 200 -31.55 -10.83 23.00
N LEU A 201 -30.58 -11.07 22.12
CA LEU A 201 -29.39 -11.86 22.42
C LEU A 201 -28.59 -11.25 23.57
N LEU A 202 -28.37 -9.93 23.53
CA LEU A 202 -27.69 -9.22 24.61
C LEU A 202 -28.45 -9.37 25.94
N GLY A 203 -29.77 -9.14 25.94
CA GLY A 203 -30.60 -9.27 27.14
C GLY A 203 -30.62 -10.69 27.73
N VAL A 204 -30.49 -11.73 26.89
CA VAL A 204 -30.39 -13.12 27.35
C VAL A 204 -28.99 -13.42 27.91
N CYS A 205 -27.93 -12.93 27.28
CA CYS A 205 -26.55 -13.12 27.74
C CYS A 205 -26.28 -12.43 29.09
N GLU A 206 -26.93 -11.29 29.36
CA GLU A 206 -26.82 -10.54 30.61
C GLU A 206 -27.73 -11.11 31.74
N ASN A 207 -28.61 -12.07 31.44
CA ASN A 207 -29.56 -12.61 32.41
C ASN A 207 -28.89 -13.55 33.44
N GLN A 208 -29.04 -13.23 34.71
CA GLN A 208 -28.43 -13.97 35.84
C GLN A 208 -28.88 -15.44 35.95
N VAL A 209 -30.09 -15.79 35.50
CA VAL A 209 -30.59 -17.18 35.52
C VAL A 209 -29.91 -18.01 34.43
N VAL A 210 -29.65 -17.40 33.27
CA VAL A 210 -28.95 -18.02 32.13
C VAL A 210 -27.47 -18.22 32.45
N LEU A 211 -26.81 -17.21 33.03
CA LEU A 211 -25.43 -17.32 33.50
C LEU A 211 -25.25 -18.45 34.53
N LYS A 212 -26.16 -18.53 35.51
CA LYS A 212 -26.18 -19.63 36.49
C LYS A 212 -26.43 -20.99 35.84
N SER A 213 -27.24 -21.07 34.78
CA SER A 213 -27.45 -22.33 34.08
C SER A 213 -26.26 -22.77 33.22
N LEU A 214 -25.57 -21.83 32.56
CA LEU A 214 -24.38 -22.09 31.76
C LEU A 214 -23.15 -22.48 32.60
N SER A 215 -23.13 -22.08 33.88
CA SER A 215 -22.08 -22.48 34.83
C SER A 215 -22.11 -23.97 35.21
N LYS A 216 -23.20 -24.69 34.92
CA LYS A 216 -23.33 -26.12 35.25
C LYS A 216 -22.56 -27.00 34.25
N PRO A 217 -21.96 -28.13 34.69
CA PRO A 217 -21.21 -29.03 33.81
C PRO A 217 -22.07 -29.67 32.71
N GLU A 218 -23.37 -29.84 32.94
CA GLU A 218 -24.34 -30.36 31.98
C GLU A 218 -24.56 -29.45 30.75
N ALA A 219 -24.08 -28.20 30.78
CA ALA A 219 -24.22 -27.22 29.71
C ALA A 219 -23.02 -27.12 28.76
N GLN A 220 -22.04 -28.03 28.85
CA GLN A 220 -20.79 -27.96 28.08
C GLN A 220 -21.01 -27.91 26.56
N GLU A 221 -21.91 -28.75 26.03
CA GLU A 221 -22.23 -28.76 24.59
C GLU A 221 -22.89 -27.45 24.13
N ILE A 222 -23.76 -26.88 24.96
CA ILE A 222 -24.47 -25.63 24.66
C ILE A 222 -23.49 -24.44 24.71
N ARG A 223 -22.54 -24.42 25.64
CA ARG A 223 -21.49 -23.38 25.70
C ARG A 223 -20.59 -23.40 24.46
N LYS A 224 -20.20 -24.59 24.01
CA LYS A 224 -19.38 -24.76 22.82
C LYS A 224 -20.12 -24.25 21.57
N ALA A 225 -21.38 -24.67 21.39
CA ALA A 225 -22.21 -24.22 20.28
C ALA A 225 -22.41 -22.69 20.28
N LEU A 226 -22.66 -22.09 21.45
CA LEU A 226 -22.84 -20.65 21.59
C LEU A 226 -21.53 -19.88 21.33
N SER A 227 -20.40 -20.37 21.82
CA SER A 227 -19.08 -19.76 21.60
C SER A 227 -18.67 -19.79 20.13
N GLU A 228 -18.84 -20.93 19.45
CA GLU A 228 -18.55 -21.09 18.02
C GLU A 228 -19.47 -20.21 17.16
N SER A 229 -20.77 -20.17 17.48
CA SER A 229 -21.73 -19.32 16.76
C SER A 229 -21.45 -17.83 16.96
N LEU A 230 -21.12 -17.39 18.18
CA LEU A 230 -20.73 -16.00 18.45
C LEU A 230 -19.42 -15.62 17.75
N ALA A 231 -18.46 -16.55 17.62
CA ALA A 231 -17.19 -16.28 16.95
C ALA A 231 -17.36 -15.86 15.49
N ASN A 232 -18.28 -16.51 14.77
CA ASN A 232 -18.57 -16.19 13.37
C ASN A 232 -19.50 -14.97 13.25
N PHE A 233 -20.35 -14.73 14.24
CA PHE A 233 -21.36 -13.68 14.18
C PHE A 233 -20.86 -12.30 14.62
N VAL A 234 -20.00 -12.21 15.65
CA VAL A 234 -19.48 -10.92 16.18
C VAL A 234 -18.84 -10.04 15.08
N PRO A 235 -17.97 -10.56 14.18
CA PRO A 235 -17.39 -9.74 13.11
C PRO A 235 -18.46 -9.14 12.18
N THR A 236 -19.54 -9.89 11.93
CA THR A 236 -20.62 -9.47 11.02
C THR A 236 -21.55 -8.41 11.60
N ILE A 237 -21.55 -8.21 12.92
CA ILE A 237 -22.30 -7.12 13.59
C ILE A 237 -21.42 -5.95 14.02
N MET A 238 -20.09 -6.06 13.88
CA MET A 238 -19.15 -5.02 14.29
C MET A 238 -19.31 -3.74 13.47
N GLN A 239 -19.74 -3.87 12.21
CA GLN A 239 -20.01 -2.75 11.31
C GLN A 239 -21.33 -2.02 11.61
N SER A 240 -22.35 -2.72 12.14
CA SER A 240 -23.69 -2.15 12.38
C SER A 240 -23.97 -1.80 13.84
N ALA A 241 -23.37 -2.51 14.81
CA ALA A 241 -23.63 -2.35 16.24
C ALA A 241 -22.36 -2.57 17.09
N GLY A 242 -21.31 -1.77 16.83
CA GLY A 242 -19.99 -1.86 17.47
C GLY A 242 -20.01 -2.00 19.02
N PRO A 243 -20.76 -1.18 19.77
CA PRO A 243 -20.81 -1.27 21.24
C PRO A 243 -21.45 -2.55 21.78
N ILE A 244 -22.37 -3.15 21.02
CA ILE A 244 -23.02 -4.42 21.39
C ILE A 244 -22.10 -5.59 21.00
N ALA A 245 -21.42 -5.48 19.85
CA ALA A 245 -20.44 -6.46 19.40
C ALA A 245 -19.29 -6.64 20.39
N THR A 246 -18.74 -5.55 20.93
CA THR A 246 -17.68 -5.61 21.96
C THR A 246 -18.15 -6.26 23.26
N ARG A 247 -19.40 -6.01 23.68
CA ARG A 247 -20.00 -6.67 24.87
C ARG A 247 -20.26 -8.16 24.65
N LEU A 248 -20.74 -8.55 23.48
CA LEU A 248 -20.93 -9.96 23.13
C LEU A 248 -19.59 -10.69 22.98
N ASP A 249 -18.56 -10.02 22.49
CA ASP A 249 -17.20 -10.57 22.43
C ASP A 249 -16.57 -10.70 23.82
N MET A 250 -16.79 -9.73 24.69
CA MET A 250 -16.41 -9.81 26.10
C MET A 250 -17.13 -10.98 26.79
N PHE A 251 -18.42 -11.19 26.52
CA PHE A 251 -19.16 -12.34 27.05
C PHE A 251 -18.57 -13.67 26.55
N ARG A 252 -18.19 -13.77 25.27
CA ARG A 252 -17.53 -14.95 24.68
C ARG A 252 -16.16 -15.22 25.33
N THR A 253 -15.30 -14.21 25.39
CA THR A 253 -13.90 -14.35 25.79
C THR A 253 -13.67 -14.39 27.30
N SER A 254 -14.50 -13.70 28.09
CA SER A 254 -14.34 -13.65 29.56
C SER A 254 -15.30 -14.56 30.31
N THR A 255 -16.57 -14.60 29.91
CA THR A 255 -17.63 -15.26 30.69
C THR A 255 -17.79 -16.72 30.30
N LEU A 256 -17.90 -17.03 29.00
CA LEU A 256 -18.00 -18.42 28.54
C LEU A 256 -16.69 -19.20 28.74
N ALA A 257 -15.54 -18.58 28.43
CA ALA A 257 -14.22 -19.19 28.64
C ALA A 257 -13.93 -19.47 30.13
N GLY A 258 -14.37 -18.58 31.03
CA GLY A 258 -14.24 -18.75 32.47
C GLY A 258 -15.02 -19.95 33.05
N PHE A 259 -15.95 -20.53 32.28
CA PHE A 259 -16.71 -21.72 32.69
C PHE A 259 -16.14 -23.05 32.13
N GLU A 260 -15.12 -23.03 31.27
CA GLU A 260 -14.46 -24.25 30.79
C GLU A 260 -13.42 -24.79 31.80
N PRO A 261 -13.39 -26.11 32.07
CA PRO A 261 -12.36 -26.69 32.92
C PRO A 261 -10.99 -26.59 32.23
N VAL A 262 -9.99 -26.13 32.99
CA VAL A 262 -8.64 -25.79 32.53
C VAL A 262 -7.88 -27.05 32.05
N ASP A 263 -7.69 -27.19 30.74
CA ASP A 263 -6.77 -28.17 30.15
C ASP A 263 -5.33 -27.59 30.13
N GLU A 264 -4.46 -28.11 31.00
CA GLU A 264 -3.10 -27.62 31.22
C GLU A 264 -2.17 -27.65 29.98
N GLN A 265 -2.55 -28.36 28.91
CA GLN A 265 -1.77 -28.41 27.66
C GLN A 265 -2.01 -27.23 26.72
N LYS A 266 -3.19 -26.58 26.77
CA LYS A 266 -3.47 -25.34 26.01
C LYS A 266 -2.87 -24.09 26.66
N ASN A 267 -2.56 -24.14 27.95
CA ASN A 267 -2.02 -22.99 28.69
C ASN A 267 -0.60 -22.58 28.30
N LYS A 268 0.20 -23.43 27.65
CA LYS A 268 1.54 -23.00 27.18
C LYS A 268 1.46 -22.17 25.91
N SER A 269 0.61 -22.55 24.96
CA SER A 269 0.33 -21.74 23.77
C SER A 269 -0.52 -20.52 24.11
N ASN A 270 -1.48 -20.65 25.03
CA ASN A 270 -2.28 -19.52 25.47
C ASN A 270 -1.47 -18.55 26.32
N ALA A 271 -0.52 -18.97 27.16
CA ALA A 271 0.31 -18.03 27.92
C ALA A 271 1.25 -17.20 27.02
N GLU A 272 1.72 -17.73 25.89
CA GLU A 272 2.49 -16.95 24.91
C GLU A 272 1.60 -15.97 24.12
N ILE A 273 0.37 -16.38 23.78
CA ILE A 273 -0.63 -15.51 23.14
C ILE A 273 -1.15 -14.45 24.12
N GLU A 274 -1.31 -14.81 25.39
CA GLU A 274 -1.77 -13.96 26.48
C GLU A 274 -0.66 -13.00 26.90
N ASP A 275 0.64 -13.38 26.91
CA ASP A 275 1.75 -12.44 27.11
C ASP A 275 1.88 -11.45 25.93
N LEU A 276 1.64 -11.89 24.69
CA LEU A 276 1.54 -11.00 23.52
C LEU A 276 0.33 -10.06 23.61
N PHE A 277 -0.87 -10.56 23.92
CA PHE A 277 -2.07 -9.75 24.12
C PHE A 277 -1.92 -8.78 25.29
N ASP A 278 -1.29 -9.22 26.38
CA ASP A 278 -1.10 -8.43 27.59
C ASP A 278 0.02 -7.40 27.39
N SER A 279 0.96 -7.63 26.46
CA SER A 279 1.94 -6.63 25.99
C SER A 279 1.31 -5.56 25.08
N THR A 280 0.43 -5.94 24.14
CA THR A 280 -0.26 -4.99 23.25
C THR A 280 -1.30 -4.16 24.00
N VAL A 281 -2.12 -4.78 24.86
CA VAL A 281 -3.09 -4.08 25.72
C VAL A 281 -2.39 -3.13 26.70
N ALA A 282 -1.21 -3.48 27.20
CA ALA A 282 -0.44 -2.58 28.06
C ALA A 282 0.24 -1.44 27.31
N LEU A 283 0.65 -1.67 26.05
CA LEU A 283 1.17 -0.61 25.18
C LEU A 283 0.07 0.41 24.85
N GLU A 284 -1.17 -0.03 24.63
CA GLU A 284 -2.33 0.85 24.43
C GLU A 284 -2.72 1.60 25.70
N ASN A 285 -2.73 0.93 26.86
CA ASN A 285 -3.08 1.54 28.16
C ASN A 285 -1.93 2.33 28.82
N PHE A 286 -0.74 2.41 28.22
CA PHE A 286 0.39 3.15 28.79
C PHE A 286 0.12 4.66 28.78
N VAL A 287 0.07 5.28 29.97
CA VAL A 287 -0.21 6.72 30.11
C VAL A 287 1.08 7.51 29.83
N VAL A 288 1.12 8.23 28.70
CA VAL A 288 2.22 9.12 28.32
C VAL A 288 1.72 10.56 28.40
N SER A 289 2.47 11.47 29.02
CA SER A 289 2.14 12.90 28.99
C SER A 289 2.19 13.44 27.55
N GLU A 290 1.13 14.12 27.13
CA GLU A 290 1.07 14.68 25.78
C GLU A 290 2.03 15.87 25.64
N LEU A 291 2.82 15.85 24.56
CA LEU A 291 3.61 16.99 24.11
C LEU A 291 2.88 17.66 22.94
N PRO A 292 2.98 18.98 22.77
CA PRO A 292 2.39 19.66 21.62
C PRO A 292 2.96 19.07 20.32
N ILE A 293 2.08 18.93 19.33
CA ILE A 293 2.44 18.52 17.98
C ILE A 293 3.17 19.70 17.33
N VAL A 294 4.40 19.45 16.87
CA VAL A 294 5.26 20.47 16.24
C VAL A 294 5.73 19.91 14.91
N ASN A 295 5.38 20.60 13.83
CA ASN A 295 5.90 20.34 12.50
C ASN A 295 7.18 21.15 12.33
N SER A 296 8.31 20.61 12.79
CA SER A 296 9.59 21.29 12.63
C SER A 296 10.00 21.31 11.15
N ARG A 297 10.71 22.37 10.74
CA ARG A 297 11.32 22.47 9.41
C ARG A 297 12.29 21.31 9.13
N ALA A 298 13.00 20.84 10.17
CA ALA A 298 13.91 19.70 10.06
C ALA A 298 13.21 18.38 9.69
N GLY A 299 11.96 18.15 10.12
CA GLY A 299 11.29 16.87 9.90
C GLY A 299 11.03 16.56 8.42
N LEU A 300 10.46 17.50 7.66
CA LEU A 300 10.26 17.30 6.20
C LEU A 300 11.60 17.34 5.45
N TYR A 301 12.55 18.16 5.92
CA TYR A 301 13.91 18.22 5.37
C TYR A 301 14.65 16.89 5.47
N ILE A 302 14.53 16.17 6.59
CA ILE A 302 15.10 14.83 6.77
C ILE A 302 14.48 13.83 5.79
N TYR A 303 13.15 13.84 5.68
CA TYR A 303 12.40 12.92 4.83
C TYR A 303 12.75 13.08 3.34
N LEU A 304 12.72 14.31 2.83
CA LEU A 304 13.06 14.57 1.42
C LEU A 304 14.55 14.36 1.12
N ASN A 305 15.46 14.68 2.07
CA ASN A 305 16.88 14.37 1.90
C ASN A 305 17.08 12.84 1.79
N ALA A 306 16.40 12.06 2.61
CA ALA A 306 16.43 10.61 2.53
C ALA A 306 15.89 10.10 1.18
N ALA A 307 14.77 10.64 0.68
CA ALA A 307 14.19 10.23 -0.60
C ALA A 307 15.11 10.51 -1.81
N LEU A 308 15.92 11.57 -1.77
CA LEU A 308 16.71 12.04 -2.91
C LEU A 308 18.20 11.65 -2.87
N VAL A 309 18.72 11.15 -1.74
CA VAL A 309 20.16 10.92 -1.55
C VAL A 309 20.71 9.68 -2.27
N GLY A 310 19.85 8.68 -2.52
CA GLY A 310 20.20 7.43 -3.20
C GLY A 310 19.42 7.24 -4.51
N ARG A 311 18.81 6.06 -4.70
CA ARG A 311 17.79 5.80 -5.73
C ARG A 311 16.67 6.85 -5.61
N PRO A 312 16.37 7.63 -6.66
CA PRO A 312 15.35 8.68 -6.59
C PRO A 312 13.93 8.08 -6.72
N LEU A 313 13.61 7.06 -5.94
CA LEU A 313 12.31 6.37 -5.97
C LEU A 313 11.31 7.16 -5.14
N ILE A 314 10.56 8.02 -5.83
CA ILE A 314 9.55 8.87 -5.20
C ILE A 314 8.17 8.30 -5.53
N ASP A 315 7.59 7.57 -4.57
CA ASP A 315 6.21 7.13 -4.65
C ASP A 315 5.29 8.25 -4.17
N ASP A 316 4.47 8.77 -5.07
CA ASP A 316 3.57 9.91 -4.82
C ASP A 316 2.57 9.58 -3.71
N LEU A 317 2.05 8.35 -3.68
CA LEU A 317 1.13 7.90 -2.63
C LEU A 317 1.82 7.89 -1.27
N ALA A 318 3.07 7.42 -1.20
CA ALA A 318 3.82 7.40 0.06
C ALA A 318 4.13 8.82 0.56
N ILE A 319 4.49 9.74 -0.34
CA ILE A 319 4.69 11.15 0.01
C ILE A 319 3.39 11.79 0.48
N PHE A 320 2.27 11.61 -0.23
CA PHE A 320 1.00 12.20 0.18
C PHE A 320 0.52 11.66 1.53
N ASN A 321 0.61 10.35 1.78
CA ASN A 321 0.31 9.77 3.08
C ASN A 321 1.18 10.36 4.20
N TYR A 322 2.49 10.47 3.98
CA TYR A 322 3.40 11.06 4.95
C TYR A 322 3.08 12.53 5.23
N LEU A 323 2.82 13.33 4.19
CA LEU A 323 2.48 14.74 4.33
C LEU A 323 1.13 14.92 5.04
N ASN A 324 0.11 14.16 4.66
CA ASN A 324 -1.23 14.22 5.24
C ASN A 324 -1.20 13.91 6.74
N ASN A 325 -0.51 12.84 7.14
CA ASN A 325 -0.36 12.47 8.55
C ASN A 325 0.43 13.51 9.36
N ARG A 326 1.46 14.14 8.74
CA ARG A 326 2.28 15.17 9.39
C ARG A 326 1.51 16.45 9.64
N TYR A 327 0.82 16.95 8.62
CA TYR A 327 0.15 18.26 8.66
C TYR A 327 -1.34 18.15 9.05
N GLN A 328 -1.84 16.95 9.32
CA GLN A 328 -3.23 16.70 9.76
C GLN A 328 -4.27 17.28 8.78
N GLY A 329 -3.98 17.21 7.48
CA GLY A 329 -4.82 17.77 6.43
C GLY A 329 -4.66 19.28 6.16
N ASP A 330 -3.73 19.98 6.81
CA ASP A 330 -3.40 21.38 6.46
C ASP A 330 -2.59 21.45 5.16
N VAL A 331 -3.29 21.56 4.04
CA VAL A 331 -2.71 21.61 2.69
C VAL A 331 -1.87 22.88 2.48
N GLN A 332 -2.21 24.02 3.09
CA GLN A 332 -1.48 25.27 2.89
C GLN A 332 -0.06 25.16 3.46
N SER A 333 0.06 24.80 4.75
CA SER A 333 1.36 24.63 5.40
C SER A 333 2.17 23.52 4.72
N THR A 334 1.50 22.43 4.32
CA THR A 334 2.11 21.35 3.55
C THR A 334 2.78 21.86 2.28
N THR A 335 2.05 22.61 1.44
CA THR A 335 2.59 23.12 0.17
C THR A 335 3.72 24.12 0.38
N VAL A 336 3.58 25.06 1.34
CA VAL A 336 4.61 26.05 1.63
C VAL A 336 5.90 25.37 2.11
N ASP A 337 5.81 24.47 3.08
CA ASP A 337 6.98 23.78 3.64
C ASP A 337 7.61 22.82 2.63
N LEU A 338 6.82 22.17 1.76
CA LEU A 338 7.34 21.32 0.70
C LEU A 338 8.20 22.11 -0.30
N ILE A 339 7.75 23.31 -0.70
CA ILE A 339 8.53 24.19 -1.58
C ILE A 339 9.81 24.63 -0.85
N LEU A 340 9.69 25.14 0.38
CA LEU A 340 10.85 25.65 1.13
C LEU A 340 11.92 24.59 1.35
N VAL A 341 11.52 23.41 1.80
CA VAL A 341 12.45 22.30 2.04
C VAL A 341 13.13 21.85 0.75
N SER A 342 12.43 21.89 -0.39
CA SER A 342 13.03 21.56 -1.69
C SER A 342 14.15 22.54 -2.07
N PHE A 343 13.98 23.84 -1.79
CA PHE A 343 15.06 24.84 -1.93
C PHE A 343 16.17 24.63 -0.88
N ASP A 344 15.82 24.27 0.37
CA ASP A 344 16.81 24.01 1.42
C ASP A 344 17.73 22.83 1.10
N ILE A 345 17.20 21.77 0.49
CA ILE A 345 18.03 20.62 0.06
C ILE A 345 19.02 21.04 -1.02
N LEU A 346 18.59 21.88 -1.97
CA LEU A 346 19.44 22.41 -3.02
C LEU A 346 20.52 23.36 -2.46
N ALA A 347 20.16 24.23 -1.51
CA ALA A 347 21.09 25.10 -0.79
C ALA A 347 22.12 24.30 0.01
N ASN A 348 21.69 23.25 0.71
CA ASN A 348 22.58 22.34 1.43
C ASN A 348 23.57 21.64 0.47
N ALA A 349 23.09 21.12 -0.65
CA ALA A 349 23.94 20.47 -1.66
C ALA A 349 24.97 21.44 -2.25
N ALA A 350 24.58 22.70 -2.50
CA ALA A 350 25.49 23.76 -2.91
C ALA A 350 26.55 24.04 -1.84
N SER A 351 26.16 24.15 -0.57
CA SER A 351 27.09 24.42 0.55
C SER A 351 28.11 23.31 0.78
N ARG A 352 27.73 22.07 0.49
CA ARG A 352 28.57 20.87 0.62
C ARG A 352 29.43 20.62 -0.63
N ASN A 353 29.30 21.45 -1.67
CA ASN A 353 29.96 21.28 -2.97
C ASN A 353 29.75 19.88 -3.56
N GLU A 354 28.49 19.42 -3.60
CA GLU A 354 28.17 18.15 -4.24
C GLU A 354 28.44 18.18 -5.76
N GLY A 355 28.58 17.00 -6.37
CA GLY A 355 28.84 16.89 -7.81
C GLY A 355 27.67 17.38 -8.68
N HIS A 356 27.96 17.72 -9.94
CA HIS A 356 26.97 18.18 -10.92
C HIS A 356 25.80 17.19 -11.11
N GLN A 357 26.03 15.89 -10.92
CA GLN A 357 24.99 14.86 -10.99
C GLN A 357 23.91 15.05 -9.91
N ALA A 358 24.31 15.47 -8.70
CA ALA A 358 23.37 15.79 -7.64
C ALA A 358 22.56 17.05 -7.99
N ALA A 359 23.22 18.08 -8.53
CA ALA A 359 22.54 19.29 -9.01
C ALA A 359 21.47 18.97 -10.06
N HIS A 360 21.79 18.09 -11.01
CA HIS A 360 20.87 17.69 -12.06
C HIS A 360 19.60 17.03 -11.48
N LEU A 361 19.73 16.05 -10.57
CA LEU A 361 18.57 15.43 -9.94
C LEU A 361 17.75 16.42 -9.11
N LEU A 362 18.39 17.16 -8.21
CA LEU A 362 17.68 18.04 -7.28
C LEU A 362 16.91 19.13 -8.03
N ARG A 363 17.48 19.63 -9.13
CA ARG A 363 16.77 20.55 -10.02
C ARG A 363 15.65 19.86 -10.80
N SER A 364 15.87 18.64 -11.31
CA SER A 364 14.79 17.90 -11.97
C SER A 364 13.64 17.61 -11.01
N PHE A 365 13.92 17.31 -9.73
CA PHE A 365 12.89 17.20 -8.70
C PHE A 365 12.13 18.51 -8.51
N LEU A 366 12.85 19.62 -8.34
CA LEU A 366 12.25 20.94 -8.11
C LEU A 366 11.45 21.46 -9.32
N MET A 367 11.90 21.18 -10.55
CA MET A 367 11.28 21.70 -11.78
C MET A 367 10.26 20.74 -12.40
N ASN A 368 10.49 19.43 -12.35
CA ASN A 368 9.64 18.46 -13.05
C ASN A 368 8.68 17.73 -12.11
N LYS A 369 9.12 17.35 -10.91
CA LYS A 369 8.29 16.54 -9.98
C LYS A 369 7.47 17.40 -9.02
N LEU A 370 8.08 18.41 -8.42
CA LEU A 370 7.42 19.25 -7.41
C LEU A 370 6.17 19.98 -7.95
N PRO A 371 6.17 20.59 -9.16
CA PRO A 371 4.95 21.20 -9.68
C PRO A 371 3.79 20.22 -9.84
N ILE A 372 4.05 18.98 -10.25
CA ILE A 372 3.02 17.93 -10.38
C ILE A 372 2.46 17.54 -8.99
N LEU A 373 3.33 17.45 -7.97
CA LEU A 373 2.89 17.21 -6.59
C LEU A 373 2.00 18.35 -6.08
N ILE A 374 2.37 19.61 -6.38
CA ILE A 374 1.57 20.78 -5.99
C ILE A 374 0.24 20.82 -6.75
N GLU A 375 0.22 20.48 -8.03
CA GLU A 375 -1.01 20.34 -8.82
C GLU A 375 -1.97 19.34 -8.17
N SER A 376 -1.48 18.16 -7.75
CA SER A 376 -2.29 17.19 -7.01
C SER A 376 -2.83 17.75 -5.70
N LEU A 377 -1.98 18.39 -4.88
CA LEU A 377 -2.39 19.00 -3.60
C LEU A 377 -3.41 20.14 -3.79
N SER A 378 -3.25 20.93 -4.86
CA SER A 378 -4.11 22.08 -5.16
C SER A 378 -5.58 21.69 -5.40
N LYS A 379 -5.85 20.46 -5.84
CA LYS A 379 -7.21 19.94 -6.03
C LYS A 379 -7.98 19.83 -4.71
N HIS A 380 -7.26 19.77 -3.58
CA HIS A 380 -7.81 19.70 -2.23
C HIS A 380 -7.82 21.06 -1.52
N MET A 381 -7.41 22.14 -2.18
CA MET A 381 -7.48 23.50 -1.64
C MET A 381 -8.88 24.09 -1.88
N TYR A 382 -9.53 24.56 -0.82
CA TYR A 382 -10.79 25.31 -0.89
C TYR A 382 -10.53 26.79 -0.51
N GLY A 383 -11.23 27.73 -1.14
CA GLY A 383 -10.93 29.17 -1.04
C GLY A 383 -10.94 29.71 0.39
N PRO A 384 -10.21 30.81 0.71
CA PRO A 384 -9.45 31.75 -0.15
C PRO A 384 -8.00 31.32 -0.45
N VAL A 385 -7.57 30.13 -0.04
CA VAL A 385 -6.21 29.62 -0.31
C VAL A 385 -6.14 29.08 -1.74
N ASN A 386 -5.16 29.54 -2.50
CA ASN A 386 -4.85 29.02 -3.84
C ASN A 386 -3.35 28.65 -3.94
N ALA A 387 -3.00 27.85 -4.95
CA ALA A 387 -1.60 27.44 -5.18
C ALA A 387 -0.67 28.65 -5.37
N GLU A 388 -1.14 29.68 -6.09
CA GLU A 388 -0.43 30.94 -6.32
C GLU A 388 -0.02 31.64 -5.01
N TYR A 389 -0.91 31.70 -4.02
CA TYR A 389 -0.63 32.26 -2.71
C TYR A 389 0.45 31.45 -1.97
N CYS A 390 0.32 30.12 -1.97
CA CYS A 390 1.30 29.24 -1.30
C CYS A 390 2.70 29.37 -1.92
N ILE A 391 2.78 29.43 -3.25
CA ILE A 391 4.04 29.63 -3.98
C ILE A 391 4.63 31.01 -3.66
N THR A 392 3.79 32.04 -3.62
CA THR A 392 4.22 33.42 -3.27
C THR A 392 4.78 33.47 -1.85
N GLU A 393 4.08 32.87 -0.89
CA GLU A 393 4.51 32.82 0.49
C GLU A 393 5.82 32.05 0.66
N ALA A 394 5.97 30.91 0.00
CA ALA A 394 7.22 30.14 0.02
C ALA A 394 8.39 30.93 -0.58
N LEU A 395 8.24 31.48 -1.79
CA LEU A 395 9.33 32.22 -2.45
C LEU A 395 9.75 33.49 -1.70
N SER A 396 8.84 34.11 -0.93
CA SER A 396 9.19 35.24 -0.06
C SER A 396 10.16 34.89 1.07
N ARG A 397 10.19 33.60 1.48
CA ARG A 397 11.03 33.08 2.55
C ARG A 397 12.31 32.41 2.02
N VAL A 398 12.42 32.15 0.71
CA VAL A 398 13.64 31.64 0.07
C VAL A 398 14.75 32.68 0.15
N ASP A 399 15.96 32.24 0.54
CA ASP A 399 17.09 33.14 0.70
C ASP A 399 17.66 33.62 -0.63
N THR A 400 17.56 34.93 -0.87
CA THR A 400 18.05 35.58 -2.10
C THR A 400 19.57 35.70 -2.17
N THR A 401 20.29 35.47 -1.06
CA THR A 401 21.76 35.45 -1.09
C THR A 401 22.28 34.14 -1.67
N THR A 402 21.64 33.03 -1.30
CA THR A 402 21.91 31.70 -1.84
C THR A 402 21.35 31.55 -3.26
N PHE A 403 20.12 32.02 -3.49
CA PHE A 403 19.45 31.99 -4.81
C PHE A 403 19.35 33.40 -5.40
N PRO A 404 20.34 33.82 -6.21
CA PRO A 404 20.41 35.18 -6.74
C PRO A 404 19.16 35.58 -7.53
N THR A 405 18.79 36.87 -7.48
CA THR A 405 17.86 37.46 -8.45
C THR A 405 18.58 37.70 -9.77
N LEU A 406 17.84 37.81 -10.88
CA LEU A 406 18.39 37.95 -12.24
C LEU A 406 19.33 39.16 -12.32
N SER A 407 18.98 40.29 -11.69
CA SER A 407 19.86 41.46 -11.64
C SER A 407 21.23 41.17 -11.03
N SER A 408 21.31 40.24 -10.08
CA SER A 408 22.56 39.84 -9.41
C SER A 408 23.31 38.71 -10.12
N MET A 409 22.70 38.09 -11.15
CA MET A 409 23.34 37.05 -11.96
C MET A 409 24.29 37.62 -13.02
N PHE A 410 24.15 38.90 -13.38
CA PHE A 410 25.02 39.60 -14.32
C PHE A 410 26.29 40.20 -13.68
N ASP A 411 26.57 39.90 -12.41
CA ASP A 411 27.82 40.29 -11.75
C ASP A 411 28.96 39.35 -12.21
N GLU A 412 29.89 39.87 -13.03
CA GLU A 412 31.03 39.13 -13.59
C GLU A 412 31.95 38.47 -12.54
N THR A 413 31.79 38.81 -11.26
CA THR A 413 32.56 38.22 -10.16
C THR A 413 32.04 36.87 -9.66
N ARG A 414 30.84 36.42 -10.07
CA ARG A 414 30.27 35.12 -9.65
C ARG A 414 30.50 34.04 -10.71
N SER A 415 31.02 32.89 -10.30
CA SER A 415 31.08 31.68 -11.12
C SER A 415 29.69 31.07 -11.28
N ASN A 416 29.32 30.64 -12.49
CA ASN A 416 28.08 29.88 -12.72
C ASN A 416 28.01 28.67 -11.78
N ASN A 417 27.04 28.67 -10.86
CA ASN A 417 26.81 27.60 -9.93
C ASN A 417 25.60 26.77 -10.40
N PRO A 418 25.81 25.51 -10.80
CA PRO A 418 24.75 24.67 -11.35
C PRO A 418 23.60 24.42 -10.36
N PHE A 419 23.81 24.63 -9.05
CA PHE A 419 22.80 24.46 -8.02
C PHE A 419 21.90 25.67 -7.83
N THR A 420 22.40 26.90 -7.97
CA THR A 420 21.69 28.12 -7.50
C THR A 420 21.21 29.02 -8.62
N ASP A 421 21.78 28.89 -9.82
CA ASP A 421 21.52 29.80 -10.93
C ASP A 421 20.14 29.55 -11.56
N SER A 422 19.39 30.63 -11.84
CA SER A 422 18.06 30.66 -12.48
C SER A 422 16.96 29.83 -11.81
N VAL A 423 17.24 29.17 -10.68
CA VAL A 423 16.34 28.18 -10.06
C VAL A 423 14.97 28.75 -9.75
N ARG A 424 14.92 29.99 -9.24
CA ARG A 424 13.65 30.64 -8.89
C ARG A 424 12.80 30.94 -10.12
N GLU A 425 13.43 31.36 -11.21
CA GLU A 425 12.76 31.65 -12.48
C GLU A 425 12.28 30.35 -13.13
N ASP A 426 13.16 29.36 -13.28
CA ASP A 426 12.83 28.04 -13.84
C ASP A 426 11.64 27.41 -13.10
N PHE A 427 11.62 27.53 -11.76
CA PHE A 427 10.54 27.00 -10.91
C PHE A 427 9.20 27.67 -11.22
N CYS A 428 9.20 29.01 -11.34
CA CYS A 428 7.99 29.75 -11.65
C CYS A 428 7.43 29.37 -13.02
N TRP A 429 8.29 29.18 -14.02
CA TRP A 429 7.88 28.76 -15.35
C TRP A 429 7.33 27.34 -15.38
N ALA A 430 7.96 26.40 -14.66
CA ALA A 430 7.43 25.06 -14.52
C ALA A 430 6.06 25.04 -13.79
N CYS A 431 5.88 25.85 -12.74
CA CYS A 431 4.58 26.02 -12.09
C CYS A 431 3.54 26.66 -13.04
N CYS A 432 3.94 27.61 -13.87
CA CYS A 432 3.06 28.21 -14.88
C CYS A 432 2.62 27.21 -15.94
N LEU A 433 3.52 26.32 -16.38
CA LEU A 433 3.24 25.26 -17.35
C LEU A 433 2.13 24.30 -16.86
N HIS A 434 2.11 24.01 -15.56
CA HIS A 434 1.10 23.15 -14.92
C HIS A 434 -0.13 23.93 -14.41
N GLY A 435 -0.27 25.21 -14.77
CA GLY A 435 -1.44 26.03 -14.43
C GLY A 435 -1.52 26.49 -12.97
N LEU A 436 -0.43 26.38 -12.20
CA LEU A 436 -0.37 26.79 -10.79
C LEU A 436 -0.16 28.30 -10.61
N LEU A 437 0.44 28.94 -11.61
CA LEU A 437 0.72 30.37 -11.66
C LEU A 437 0.19 30.96 -12.97
N ARG A 438 -0.19 32.24 -12.95
CA ARG A 438 -0.43 33.01 -14.17
C ARG A 438 0.87 33.66 -14.64
N GLU A 439 1.07 33.76 -15.95
CA GLU A 439 2.25 34.41 -16.54
C GLU A 439 2.47 35.83 -15.99
N SER A 440 1.40 36.62 -15.86
CA SER A 440 1.45 37.99 -15.34
C SER A 440 1.94 38.10 -13.89
N SER A 441 1.86 37.01 -13.13
CA SER A 441 2.21 36.98 -11.71
C SER A 441 3.70 36.73 -11.50
N ILE A 442 4.41 36.18 -12.50
CA ILE A 442 5.84 35.84 -12.42
C ILE A 442 6.69 37.10 -12.26
N GLU A 443 6.45 38.14 -13.06
CA GLU A 443 7.18 39.42 -12.96
C GLU A 443 6.96 40.08 -11.59
N THR A 444 5.74 40.01 -11.05
CA THR A 444 5.41 40.55 -9.72
C THR A 444 6.10 39.76 -8.60
N LEU A 445 6.21 38.45 -8.76
CA LEU A 445 6.74 37.52 -7.77
C LEU A 445 8.27 37.54 -7.69
N LEU A 446 8.93 37.65 -8.85
CA LEU A 446 10.38 37.77 -8.95
C LEU A 446 10.86 39.22 -8.73
N GLY A 447 10.00 40.20 -9.00
CA GLY A 447 10.32 41.63 -8.91
C GLY A 447 11.16 42.14 -10.09
N GLU A 448 11.33 41.33 -11.13
CA GLU A 448 12.20 41.55 -12.29
C GLU A 448 11.58 40.92 -13.53
N THR A 449 11.90 41.44 -14.73
CA THR A 449 11.43 40.85 -16.00
C THR A 449 12.17 39.53 -16.29
N PRO A 450 11.46 38.40 -16.43
CA PRO A 450 12.08 37.11 -16.73
C PRO A 450 12.77 37.10 -18.09
N TYR A 451 13.83 36.30 -18.23
CA TYR A 451 14.59 36.13 -19.47
C TYR A 451 14.03 34.98 -20.32
N SER A 452 13.51 33.93 -19.68
CA SER A 452 12.85 32.82 -20.35
C SER A 452 11.34 33.06 -20.49
N SER A 453 10.74 32.35 -21.44
CA SER A 453 9.29 32.27 -21.61
C SER A 453 8.84 30.83 -21.45
N LEU A 454 7.52 30.60 -21.42
CA LEU A 454 6.98 29.26 -21.55
C LEU A 454 7.55 28.54 -22.80
N PRO A 455 7.81 27.23 -22.70
CA PRO A 455 8.20 26.42 -23.86
C PRO A 455 7.16 26.54 -24.98
N ALA A 456 7.63 26.70 -26.23
CA ALA A 456 6.76 26.84 -27.39
C ALA A 456 5.83 25.64 -27.59
N SER A 457 6.24 24.45 -27.12
CA SER A 457 5.48 23.21 -27.20
C SER A 457 4.41 23.05 -26.13
N GLY A 458 4.37 23.93 -25.11
CA GLY A 458 3.41 23.85 -24.02
C GLY A 458 3.55 22.58 -23.16
N ARG A 459 2.49 22.26 -22.41
CA ARG A 459 2.42 21.08 -21.51
C ARG A 459 2.21 19.82 -22.33
N TYR A 460 3.04 18.81 -22.10
CA TYR A 460 2.89 17.51 -22.77
C TYR A 460 1.84 16.61 -22.11
N VAL A 461 1.26 15.75 -22.95
CA VAL A 461 0.28 14.73 -22.59
C VAL A 461 0.82 13.38 -23.07
N LYS A 462 0.81 12.37 -22.18
CA LYS A 462 1.41 11.05 -22.40
C LYS A 462 0.91 10.41 -23.70
N GLU A 463 -0.40 10.35 -23.89
CA GLU A 463 -1.03 9.62 -25.01
C GLU A 463 -0.60 10.19 -26.36
N ASN A 464 -0.48 11.52 -26.46
CA ASN A 464 -0.03 12.20 -27.68
C ASN A 464 1.44 11.89 -27.99
N LEU A 465 2.31 11.92 -26.97
CA LEU A 465 3.73 11.60 -27.13
C LEU A 465 3.95 10.15 -27.55
N VAL A 466 3.20 9.20 -26.98
CA VAL A 466 3.27 7.79 -27.39
C VAL A 466 2.89 7.64 -28.87
N ALA A 467 1.80 8.27 -29.31
CA ALA A 467 1.39 8.23 -30.71
C ALA A 467 2.43 8.85 -31.65
N GLU A 468 3.05 9.96 -31.26
CA GLU A 468 4.13 10.61 -32.03
C GLU A 468 5.38 9.71 -32.14
N CYS A 469 5.81 9.06 -31.05
CA CYS A 469 6.99 8.20 -31.06
C CYS A 469 6.80 6.93 -31.90
N LEU A 470 5.61 6.35 -31.91
CA LEU A 470 5.31 5.17 -32.74
C LEU A 470 5.22 5.53 -34.22
N ALA A 471 4.90 6.79 -34.54
CA ALA A 471 4.84 7.28 -35.91
C ALA A 471 6.22 7.72 -36.44
N ASP A 472 7.10 8.24 -35.57
CA ASP A 472 8.40 8.80 -35.94
C ASP A 472 9.53 8.36 -34.97
N PRO A 473 10.47 7.51 -35.42
CA PRO A 473 11.63 7.11 -34.63
C PRO A 473 12.57 8.26 -34.24
N GLU A 474 12.63 9.36 -35.01
CA GLU A 474 13.47 10.52 -34.67
C GLU A 474 12.91 11.26 -33.44
N ARG A 475 11.58 11.31 -33.31
CA ARG A 475 10.91 11.88 -32.13
C ARG A 475 11.29 11.14 -30.85
N MET A 476 11.40 9.82 -30.90
CA MET A 476 11.82 9.00 -29.75
C MET A 476 13.22 9.41 -29.25
N GLN A 477 14.17 9.67 -30.15
CA GLN A 477 15.51 10.16 -29.78
C GLN A 477 15.47 11.59 -29.23
N ALA A 478 14.64 12.47 -29.79
CA ALA A 478 14.46 13.83 -29.29
C ALA A 478 13.94 13.85 -27.83
N LEU A 479 12.97 12.98 -27.51
CA LEU A 479 12.42 12.85 -26.16
C LEU A 479 13.46 12.46 -25.10
N ILE A 480 14.44 11.63 -25.44
CA ILE A 480 15.56 11.30 -24.54
C ILE A 480 16.42 12.53 -24.25
N GLY A 481 16.51 13.49 -25.19
CA GLY A 481 17.10 14.80 -24.96
C GLY A 481 16.27 15.67 -24.01
N GLU A 482 14.96 15.65 -24.17
CA GLU A 482 14.02 16.43 -23.38
C GLU A 482 13.90 15.94 -21.92
N LEU A 483 14.24 14.68 -21.61
CA LEU A 483 14.36 14.21 -20.23
C LEU A 483 15.36 15.03 -19.39
N ASP A 484 16.39 15.56 -20.04
CA ASP A 484 17.40 16.39 -19.39
C ASP A 484 16.95 17.86 -19.28
N SER A 485 15.85 18.23 -19.96
CA SER A 485 15.28 19.57 -19.90
C SER A 485 14.59 19.80 -18.54
N LYS A 486 14.79 21.00 -18.01
CA LYS A 486 14.30 21.40 -16.68
C LYS A 486 13.05 22.26 -16.80
N GLU A 487 12.16 21.88 -17.73
CA GLU A 487 11.07 22.72 -18.21
C GLU A 487 9.70 22.35 -17.63
N GLY A 488 9.60 21.27 -16.85
CA GLY A 488 8.35 20.80 -16.23
C GLY A 488 7.68 19.62 -16.95
N ASN A 489 8.15 19.24 -18.14
CA ASN A 489 7.54 18.21 -18.98
C ASN A 489 8.11 16.79 -18.80
N ALA A 490 9.21 16.61 -18.05
CA ALA A 490 9.93 15.34 -18.01
C ALA A 490 9.09 14.16 -17.50
N GLY A 491 8.07 14.39 -16.65
CA GLY A 491 7.17 13.33 -16.17
C GLY A 491 6.38 12.66 -17.29
N ALA A 492 5.75 13.44 -18.17
CA ALA A 492 5.00 12.93 -19.33
C ALA A 492 5.94 12.22 -20.32
N VAL A 493 7.15 12.74 -20.52
CA VAL A 493 8.17 12.12 -21.38
C VAL A 493 8.62 10.77 -20.82
N CYS A 494 8.88 10.65 -19.51
CA CYS A 494 9.24 9.39 -18.86
C CYS A 494 8.16 8.32 -19.04
N GLN A 495 6.90 8.69 -18.80
CA GLN A 495 5.75 7.80 -18.94
C GLN A 495 5.57 7.34 -20.39
N ALA A 496 5.73 8.25 -21.35
CA ALA A 496 5.64 7.92 -22.78
C ALA A 496 6.76 6.98 -23.23
N LEU A 497 8.02 7.26 -22.86
CA LEU A 497 9.16 6.40 -23.20
C LEU A 497 9.03 5.00 -22.57
N THR A 498 8.51 4.91 -21.34
CA THR A 498 8.28 3.63 -20.65
C THR A 498 7.19 2.82 -21.35
N GLU A 499 6.09 3.45 -21.75
CA GLU A 499 5.02 2.77 -22.52
C GLU A 499 5.51 2.32 -23.90
N VAL A 500 6.20 3.17 -24.65
CA VAL A 500 6.78 2.83 -25.96
C VAL A 500 7.73 1.64 -25.84
N MET A 501 8.64 1.67 -24.85
CA MET A 501 9.54 0.55 -24.57
C MET A 501 8.79 -0.76 -24.28
N GLY A 502 7.74 -0.70 -23.48
CA GLY A 502 6.87 -1.86 -23.20
C GLY A 502 6.14 -2.37 -24.45
N GLN A 503 5.69 -1.49 -25.35
CA GLN A 503 5.08 -1.87 -26.63
C GLN A 503 6.09 -2.51 -27.59
N LEU A 504 7.30 -1.97 -27.70
CA LEU A 504 8.38 -2.55 -28.50
C LEU A 504 8.76 -3.96 -28.00
N CYS A 505 8.78 -4.18 -26.69
CA CYS A 505 9.00 -5.51 -26.10
C CYS A 505 7.87 -6.49 -26.45
N ARG A 506 6.60 -6.07 -26.30
CA ARG A 506 5.43 -6.90 -26.62
C ARG A 506 5.37 -7.29 -28.11
N ASN A 507 5.74 -6.36 -28.99
CA ASN A 507 5.75 -6.57 -30.43
C ASN A 507 7.03 -7.27 -30.93
N LYS A 508 8.02 -7.48 -30.07
CA LYS A 508 9.36 -7.99 -30.41
C LYS A 508 10.06 -7.17 -31.50
N GLU A 509 9.90 -5.85 -31.48
CA GLU A 509 10.57 -4.94 -32.40
C GLU A 509 11.97 -4.59 -31.87
N THR A 510 12.88 -5.55 -31.92
CA THR A 510 14.18 -5.54 -31.24
C THR A 510 15.15 -4.49 -31.79
N MET A 511 15.07 -4.14 -33.07
CA MET A 511 15.91 -3.10 -33.69
C MET A 511 15.61 -1.68 -33.16
N SER A 512 14.33 -1.29 -33.12
CA SER A 512 13.92 -0.01 -32.53
C SER A 512 14.22 0.03 -31.03
N LEU A 513 14.05 -1.11 -30.35
CA LEU A 513 14.38 -1.27 -28.94
C LEU A 513 15.89 -1.14 -28.67
N LYS A 514 16.75 -1.68 -29.54
CA LYS A 514 18.22 -1.52 -29.49
C LYS A 514 18.59 -0.04 -29.51
N LEU A 515 18.02 0.74 -30.44
CA LEU A 515 18.30 2.17 -30.57
C LEU A 515 17.90 2.94 -29.30
N LEU A 516 16.70 2.69 -28.78
CA LEU A 516 16.22 3.30 -27.54
C LEU A 516 17.10 2.92 -26.33
N CYS A 517 17.38 1.63 -26.16
CA CYS A 517 18.14 1.12 -25.01
C CYS A 517 19.58 1.60 -25.00
N SER A 518 20.24 1.60 -26.16
CA SER A 518 21.63 2.07 -26.29
C SER A 518 21.77 3.56 -25.97
N GLN A 519 20.82 4.40 -26.40
CA GLN A 519 20.83 5.83 -26.11
C GLN A 519 20.56 6.12 -24.63
N LEU A 520 19.60 5.42 -24.02
CA LEU A 520 19.32 5.56 -22.58
C LEU A 520 20.50 5.08 -21.72
N ALA A 521 21.15 3.97 -22.08
CA ALA A 521 22.31 3.45 -21.36
C ALA A 521 23.50 4.45 -21.38
N GLN A 522 23.62 5.26 -22.44
CA GLN A 522 24.62 6.32 -22.56
C GLN A 522 24.33 7.55 -21.68
N LYS A 523 23.12 7.68 -21.13
CA LYS A 523 22.70 8.83 -20.32
C LYS A 523 22.28 8.44 -18.89
N PRO A 524 23.23 8.17 -17.98
CA PRO A 524 22.92 7.80 -16.59
C PRO A 524 22.08 8.82 -15.81
N LEU A 525 22.16 10.11 -16.18
CA LEU A 525 21.38 11.17 -15.54
C LEU A 525 19.90 11.13 -15.93
N SER A 526 19.58 10.83 -17.18
CA SER A 526 18.20 10.67 -17.63
C SER A 526 17.54 9.45 -16.96
N LEU A 527 18.30 8.37 -16.69
CA LEU A 527 17.81 7.24 -15.90
C LEU A 527 17.40 7.66 -14.48
N ASP A 528 18.07 8.66 -13.91
CA ASP A 528 17.73 9.17 -12.58
C ASP A 528 16.39 9.91 -12.59
N VAL A 529 16.14 10.66 -13.68
CA VAL A 529 14.87 11.35 -13.89
C VAL A 529 13.75 10.34 -14.10
N MET A 530 13.96 9.29 -14.89
CA MET A 530 12.96 8.23 -15.10
C MET A 530 12.52 7.58 -13.79
N LEU A 531 13.45 7.24 -12.90
CA LEU A 531 13.11 6.62 -11.60
C LEU A 531 12.34 7.55 -10.63
N MET A 532 12.34 8.86 -10.89
CA MET A 532 11.56 9.82 -10.10
C MET A 532 10.05 9.73 -10.40
N PHE A 533 9.69 9.20 -11.56
CA PHE A 533 8.31 9.10 -12.03
C PHE A 533 7.83 7.65 -12.12
N GLU A 534 8.71 6.71 -12.45
CA GLU A 534 8.35 5.31 -12.73
C GLU A 534 9.05 4.33 -11.80
N LYS A 535 8.34 3.24 -11.46
CA LYS A 535 8.89 2.16 -10.65
C LYS A 535 9.88 1.33 -11.49
N PRO A 536 10.99 0.82 -10.91
CA PRO A 536 11.97 0.04 -11.65
C PRO A 536 11.36 -1.19 -12.34
N ALA A 537 10.40 -1.86 -11.69
CA ALA A 537 9.70 -3.00 -12.26
C ALA A 537 8.90 -2.63 -13.53
N THR A 538 8.23 -1.47 -13.57
CA THR A 538 7.47 -1.01 -14.74
C THR A 538 8.37 -0.84 -15.97
N ILE A 539 9.60 -0.35 -15.77
CA ILE A 539 10.59 -0.16 -16.83
C ILE A 539 11.26 -1.49 -17.22
N LEU A 540 11.71 -2.26 -16.23
CA LEU A 540 12.66 -3.35 -16.45
C LEU A 540 12.01 -4.71 -16.67
N HIS A 541 10.82 -4.96 -16.11
CA HIS A 541 10.18 -6.27 -16.24
C HIS A 541 9.93 -6.67 -17.71
N PRO A 542 9.40 -5.80 -18.59
CA PRO A 542 9.23 -6.15 -20.01
C PRO A 542 10.55 -6.48 -20.73
N LEU A 543 11.63 -5.78 -20.39
CA LEU A 543 12.96 -6.04 -20.94
C LEU A 543 13.54 -7.37 -20.44
N CYS A 544 13.40 -7.65 -19.14
CA CYS A 544 13.86 -8.89 -18.54
C CYS A 544 13.12 -10.09 -19.12
N ASP A 545 11.79 -9.98 -19.28
CA ASP A 545 10.96 -11.03 -19.86
C ASP A 545 11.32 -11.31 -21.32
N LEU A 546 11.63 -10.26 -22.10
CA LEU A 546 12.11 -10.40 -23.48
C LEU A 546 13.47 -11.12 -23.52
N LEU A 547 14.42 -10.72 -22.66
CA LEU A 547 15.76 -11.31 -22.59
C LEU A 547 15.73 -12.76 -22.09
N ASP A 548 14.86 -13.10 -21.15
CA ASP A 548 14.71 -14.46 -20.63
C ASP A 548 14.12 -15.41 -21.68
N ASN A 549 13.21 -14.92 -22.53
CA ASN A 549 12.52 -15.70 -23.55
C ASN A 549 13.09 -15.51 -24.97
N TRP A 550 14.32 -15.01 -25.10
CA TRP A 550 14.95 -14.76 -26.38
C TRP A 550 15.14 -16.04 -27.20
N LYS A 551 14.80 -16.01 -28.49
CA LYS A 551 14.94 -17.14 -29.42
C LYS A 551 15.36 -16.62 -30.79
N TYR A 552 16.08 -17.45 -31.54
CA TYR A 552 16.37 -17.18 -32.94
C TYR A 552 15.10 -17.31 -33.78
N ASP A 553 14.93 -16.41 -34.74
CA ASP A 553 13.85 -16.52 -35.72
C ASP A 553 14.16 -17.62 -36.73
N GLU A 554 13.11 -18.24 -37.27
CA GLU A 554 13.23 -19.38 -38.20
C GLU A 554 13.93 -19.00 -39.51
N ASP A 555 13.86 -17.72 -39.90
CA ASP A 555 14.49 -17.16 -41.11
C ASP A 555 15.81 -16.41 -40.82
N GLN A 556 16.45 -16.64 -39.66
CA GLN A 556 17.70 -15.94 -39.33
C GLN A 556 18.85 -16.29 -40.26
N GLY A 557 19.40 -15.26 -40.92
CA GLY A 557 20.51 -15.39 -41.86
C GLY A 557 21.87 -14.94 -41.31
N GLU A 558 21.89 -13.97 -40.39
CA GLU A 558 23.11 -13.42 -39.78
C GLU A 558 22.91 -13.32 -38.27
N TYR A 559 23.83 -13.88 -37.48
CA TYR A 559 23.67 -13.93 -36.02
C TYR A 559 24.35 -12.76 -35.30
N GLN A 560 25.27 -12.04 -35.94
CA GLN A 560 25.94 -10.88 -35.33
C GLN A 560 24.96 -9.75 -34.92
N PRO A 561 23.98 -9.33 -35.75
CA PRO A 561 22.97 -8.35 -35.33
C PRO A 561 22.16 -8.79 -34.11
N VAL A 562 21.87 -10.10 -34.00
CA VAL A 562 21.14 -10.67 -32.84
C VAL A 562 21.89 -10.45 -31.54
N TYR A 563 23.22 -10.65 -31.55
CA TYR A 563 24.08 -10.37 -30.40
C TYR A 563 24.10 -8.88 -30.05
N GLU A 564 24.10 -8.01 -31.05
CA GLU A 564 24.15 -6.56 -30.88
C GLU A 564 22.84 -6.00 -30.30
N GLU A 565 21.69 -6.47 -30.81
CA GLU A 565 20.36 -6.13 -30.31
C GLU A 565 20.19 -6.62 -28.86
N PHE A 566 20.47 -7.90 -28.61
CA PHE A 566 20.41 -8.51 -27.28
C PHE A 566 21.32 -7.78 -26.29
N GLY A 567 22.57 -7.54 -26.68
CA GLY A 567 23.57 -6.88 -25.85
C GLY A 567 23.19 -5.45 -25.49
N SER A 568 22.61 -4.69 -26.43
CA SER A 568 22.18 -3.30 -26.18
C SER A 568 21.00 -3.22 -25.21
N ILE A 569 20.04 -4.14 -25.32
CA ILE A 569 18.90 -4.25 -24.39
C ILE A 569 19.41 -4.64 -23.00
N LEU A 570 20.27 -5.66 -22.92
CA LEU A 570 20.86 -6.11 -21.67
C LEU A 570 21.74 -5.03 -21.03
N LEU A 571 22.42 -4.19 -21.83
CA LEU A 571 23.22 -3.07 -21.32
C LEU A 571 22.36 -2.07 -20.54
N LEU A 572 21.16 -1.74 -21.02
CA LEU A 572 20.23 -0.87 -20.28
C LEU A 572 19.79 -1.52 -18.97
N VAL A 573 19.44 -2.81 -18.99
CA VAL A 573 19.06 -3.56 -17.78
C VAL A 573 20.20 -3.54 -16.76
N MET A 574 21.44 -3.83 -17.19
CA MET A 574 22.63 -3.72 -16.35
C MET A 574 22.88 -2.30 -15.86
N ALA A 575 22.64 -1.28 -16.70
CA ALA A 575 22.78 0.12 -16.30
C ALA A 575 21.88 0.48 -15.13
N PHE A 576 20.59 0.12 -15.16
CA PHE A 576 19.70 0.28 -14.01
C PHE A 576 20.12 -0.58 -12.82
N ALA A 577 20.33 -1.88 -13.04
CA ALA A 577 20.61 -2.84 -11.98
C ALA A 577 21.85 -2.45 -11.17
N TYR A 578 22.96 -2.13 -11.83
CA TYR A 578 24.20 -1.77 -11.15
C TYR A 578 24.19 -0.34 -10.62
N ARG A 579 23.63 0.65 -11.35
CA ARG A 579 23.59 2.05 -10.89
C ARG A 579 22.82 2.17 -9.57
N TYR A 580 21.66 1.55 -9.48
CA TYR A 580 20.78 1.62 -8.32
C TYR A 580 20.99 0.45 -7.34
N GLY A 581 21.74 -0.58 -7.72
CA GLY A 581 21.97 -1.78 -6.91
C GLY A 581 20.71 -2.63 -6.73
N LEU A 582 19.88 -2.73 -7.79
CA LEU A 582 18.59 -3.41 -7.77
C LEU A 582 18.76 -4.93 -7.62
N SER A 583 17.88 -5.55 -6.85
CA SER A 583 17.74 -7.01 -6.79
C SER A 583 16.84 -7.55 -7.91
N ALA A 584 16.84 -8.87 -8.13
CA ALA A 584 15.92 -9.52 -9.06
C ALA A 584 14.45 -9.15 -8.78
N SER A 585 14.05 -9.13 -7.50
CA SER A 585 12.72 -8.74 -7.08
C SER A 585 12.39 -7.27 -7.34
N ASP A 586 13.37 -6.36 -7.23
CA ASP A 586 13.14 -4.93 -7.50
C ASP A 586 12.82 -4.67 -8.98
N MET A 587 13.29 -5.55 -9.87
CA MET A 587 13.04 -5.46 -11.32
C MET A 587 11.77 -6.18 -11.75
N GLY A 588 11.01 -6.78 -10.82
CA GLY A 588 9.79 -7.54 -11.12
C GLY A 588 10.03 -9.00 -11.53
N ILE A 589 11.24 -9.54 -11.37
CA ILE A 589 11.54 -10.93 -11.72
C ILE A 589 11.05 -11.86 -10.62
N ILE A 590 10.12 -12.74 -10.97
CA ILE A 590 9.49 -13.72 -10.04
C ILE A 590 10.07 -15.13 -10.26
N SER A 591 10.53 -15.44 -11.48
CA SER A 591 11.05 -16.77 -11.83
C SER A 591 12.45 -17.00 -11.27
N SER A 592 12.64 -18.15 -10.62
CA SER A 592 13.94 -18.63 -10.13
C SER A 592 14.87 -19.08 -11.26
N ASP A 593 14.33 -19.44 -12.43
CA ASP A 593 15.09 -19.88 -13.61
C ASP A 593 15.50 -18.74 -14.55
N SER A 594 15.11 -17.50 -14.23
CA SER A 594 15.41 -16.30 -15.03
C SER A 594 16.91 -16.20 -15.37
N PHE A 595 17.21 -16.03 -16.65
CA PHE A 595 18.57 -15.78 -17.13
C PHE A 595 19.12 -14.49 -16.55
N VAL A 596 18.32 -13.40 -16.58
CA VAL A 596 18.75 -12.09 -16.06
C VAL A 596 19.08 -12.17 -14.57
N ALA A 597 18.24 -12.85 -13.76
CA ALA A 597 18.50 -13.04 -12.35
C ALA A 597 19.81 -13.83 -12.10
N ARG A 598 20.04 -14.91 -12.86
CA ARG A 598 21.27 -15.71 -12.78
C ARG A 598 22.50 -14.89 -13.18
N LEU A 599 22.42 -14.10 -14.26
CA LEU A 599 23.51 -13.26 -14.73
C LEU A 599 23.90 -12.19 -13.71
N LEU A 600 22.93 -11.48 -13.13
CA LEU A 600 23.21 -10.42 -12.16
C LEU A 600 23.74 -10.99 -10.83
N GLY A 601 23.23 -12.15 -10.39
CA GLY A 601 23.66 -12.79 -9.14
C GLY A 601 25.02 -13.50 -9.23
N HIS A 602 25.25 -14.25 -10.31
CA HIS A 602 26.39 -15.18 -10.43
C HIS A 602 27.26 -14.95 -11.68
N GLY A 603 26.84 -14.12 -12.63
CA GLY A 603 27.54 -13.97 -13.91
C GLY A 603 28.98 -13.46 -13.78
N HIS A 604 29.30 -12.72 -12.72
CA HIS A 604 30.65 -12.23 -12.43
C HIS A 604 31.55 -13.26 -11.72
N GLN A 605 31.03 -14.43 -11.37
CA GLN A 605 31.81 -15.51 -10.75
C GLN A 605 32.38 -16.42 -11.84
N SER A 606 33.69 -16.65 -11.84
CA SER A 606 34.30 -17.63 -12.75
C SER A 606 34.00 -19.05 -12.26
N ARG A 607 33.69 -19.95 -13.19
CA ARG A 607 33.45 -21.37 -12.92
C ARG A 607 34.67 -22.16 -13.34
N THR A 608 34.97 -23.23 -12.62
CA THR A 608 36.05 -24.15 -13.01
C THR A 608 35.62 -24.99 -14.20
N LEU A 609 36.59 -25.48 -14.99
CA LEU A 609 36.31 -26.36 -16.14
C LEU A 609 35.56 -27.64 -15.73
N GLU A 610 35.69 -28.10 -14.48
CA GLU A 610 34.99 -29.28 -13.97
C GLU A 610 33.49 -29.03 -13.73
N GLU A 611 33.12 -27.79 -13.42
CA GLU A 611 31.74 -27.37 -13.14
C GLU A 611 30.93 -27.07 -14.41
N LEU A 612 31.60 -26.92 -15.56
CA LEU A 612 30.97 -26.67 -16.85
C LEU A 612 30.46 -27.97 -17.48
N SER A 613 29.27 -27.90 -18.07
CA SER A 613 28.73 -28.97 -18.93
C SER A 613 29.57 -29.13 -20.20
N ASP A 614 29.45 -30.28 -20.87
CA ASP A 614 30.20 -30.56 -22.11
C ASP A 614 29.82 -29.58 -23.24
N GLN A 615 28.57 -29.13 -23.27
CA GLN A 615 28.13 -28.09 -24.20
C GLN A 615 28.77 -26.73 -23.89
N GLU A 616 28.77 -26.30 -22.62
CA GLU A 616 29.40 -25.04 -22.21
C GLU A 616 30.91 -25.04 -22.46
N LYS A 617 31.59 -26.18 -22.28
CA LYS A 617 33.00 -26.35 -22.66
C LYS A 617 33.19 -26.19 -24.15
N GLY A 618 32.33 -26.81 -24.96
CA GLY A 618 32.37 -26.66 -26.42
C GLY A 618 32.18 -25.21 -26.86
N HIS A 619 31.23 -24.49 -26.25
CA HIS A 619 31.03 -23.05 -26.52
C HIS A 619 32.28 -22.25 -26.13
N LEU A 620 32.82 -22.47 -24.93
CA LEU A 620 34.00 -21.78 -24.42
C LEU A 620 35.23 -21.99 -25.31
N ASP A 621 35.50 -23.24 -25.72
CA ASP A 621 36.59 -23.57 -26.64
C ASP A 621 36.40 -22.88 -27.99
N GLY A 622 35.17 -22.88 -28.53
CA GLY A 622 34.82 -22.17 -29.75
C GLY A 622 35.12 -20.67 -29.69
N TRP A 623 34.76 -20.00 -28.60
CA TRP A 623 35.07 -18.58 -28.38
C TRP A 623 36.57 -18.31 -28.22
N ILE A 624 37.31 -19.18 -27.53
CA ILE A 624 38.77 -19.04 -27.38
C ILE A 624 39.47 -19.16 -28.74
N HIS A 625 39.10 -20.17 -29.54
CA HIS A 625 39.64 -20.35 -30.89
C HIS A 625 39.26 -19.18 -31.80
N GLY A 626 37.99 -18.76 -31.82
CA GLY A 626 37.55 -17.65 -32.66
C GLY A 626 38.23 -16.30 -32.35
N LEU A 627 38.57 -16.05 -31.08
CA LEU A 627 39.20 -14.80 -30.64
C LEU A 627 40.72 -14.77 -30.83
N PHE A 628 41.42 -15.90 -30.64
CA PHE A 628 42.88 -15.91 -30.54
C PHE A 628 43.60 -16.79 -31.57
N ASP A 629 42.88 -17.65 -32.31
CA ASP A 629 43.46 -18.49 -33.35
C ASP A 629 43.40 -17.79 -34.72
N SER A 630 44.56 -17.33 -35.20
CA SER A 630 44.69 -16.67 -36.49
C SER A 630 44.34 -17.57 -37.70
N GLU A 631 44.32 -18.89 -37.53
CA GLU A 631 43.95 -19.84 -38.60
C GLU A 631 42.44 -20.11 -38.66
N ALA A 632 41.67 -19.77 -37.62
CA ALA A 632 40.25 -20.08 -37.51
C ALA A 632 39.32 -19.13 -38.29
N GLY A 633 39.86 -18.10 -38.95
CA GLY A 633 39.06 -17.17 -39.76
C GLY A 633 38.24 -16.13 -38.98
N GLY A 634 38.48 -16.00 -37.67
CA GLY A 634 37.80 -15.03 -36.80
C GLY A 634 36.49 -15.55 -36.20
N LEU A 635 35.61 -14.62 -35.80
CA LEU A 635 34.29 -14.93 -35.25
C LEU A 635 33.31 -15.34 -36.36
N GLY A 636 33.19 -16.65 -36.61
CA GLY A 636 32.29 -17.21 -37.61
C GLY A 636 30.83 -17.31 -37.15
N ASP A 637 29.91 -17.28 -38.11
CA ASP A 637 28.46 -17.37 -37.88
C ASP A 637 28.03 -18.75 -37.30
N GLU A 638 28.81 -19.81 -37.56
CA GLU A 638 28.62 -21.14 -36.94
C GLU A 638 28.80 -21.12 -35.41
N LEU A 639 29.72 -20.30 -34.89
CA LEU A 639 29.91 -20.13 -33.44
C LEU A 639 28.72 -19.41 -32.82
N MET A 640 28.26 -18.33 -33.46
CA MET A 640 27.15 -17.52 -32.95
C MET A 640 25.80 -18.24 -33.08
N SER A 641 25.60 -19.06 -34.10
CA SER A 641 24.38 -19.88 -34.22
C SER A 641 24.32 -21.03 -33.21
N SER A 642 25.46 -21.63 -32.86
CA SER A 642 25.52 -22.73 -31.88
C SER A 642 25.45 -22.27 -30.42
N CYS A 643 26.00 -21.09 -30.10
CA CYS A 643 25.95 -20.50 -28.77
C CYS A 643 24.93 -19.35 -28.76
N PRO A 644 23.79 -19.42 -28.05
CA PRO A 644 22.90 -18.28 -27.90
C PRO A 644 23.56 -17.16 -27.06
N PRO A 645 23.15 -15.89 -27.22
CA PRO A 645 23.69 -14.79 -26.42
C PRO A 645 23.59 -15.05 -24.92
N GLN A 646 22.48 -15.62 -24.44
CA GLN A 646 22.30 -15.96 -23.03
C GLN A 646 23.44 -16.86 -22.50
N ASP A 647 23.79 -17.92 -23.22
CA ASP A 647 24.86 -18.84 -22.83
C ASP A 647 26.23 -18.15 -22.88
N PHE A 648 26.47 -17.33 -23.92
CA PHE A 648 27.71 -16.56 -24.03
C PHE A 648 27.91 -15.66 -22.80
N TYR A 649 26.92 -14.84 -22.42
CA TYR A 649 27.04 -13.92 -21.28
C TYR A 649 27.30 -14.64 -19.94
N LEU A 650 26.80 -15.86 -19.75
CA LEU A 650 27.09 -16.68 -18.56
C LEU A 650 28.51 -17.30 -18.57
N LEU A 651 29.18 -17.33 -19.72
CA LEU A 651 30.54 -17.87 -19.88
C LEU A 651 31.61 -16.77 -19.86
N VAL A 652 31.25 -15.49 -20.04
CA VAL A 652 32.18 -14.36 -20.14
C VAL A 652 33.18 -14.27 -18.98
N SER A 653 32.73 -14.45 -17.74
CA SER A 653 33.64 -14.42 -16.57
C SER A 653 34.72 -15.50 -16.64
N THR A 654 34.36 -16.68 -17.13
CA THR A 654 35.24 -17.85 -17.24
C THR A 654 36.17 -17.70 -18.44
N LEU A 655 35.68 -17.14 -19.56
CA LEU A 655 36.49 -16.76 -20.71
C LEU A 655 37.60 -15.79 -20.30
N PHE A 656 37.27 -14.71 -19.60
CA PHE A 656 38.28 -13.75 -19.13
C PHE A 656 39.25 -14.34 -18.10
N HIS A 657 38.80 -15.24 -17.24
CA HIS A 657 39.70 -15.98 -16.34
C HIS A 657 40.73 -16.80 -17.14
N ASN A 658 40.30 -17.51 -18.18
CA ASN A 658 41.21 -18.26 -19.06
C ASN A 658 42.16 -17.35 -19.84
N ILE A 659 41.70 -16.18 -20.30
CA ILE A 659 42.56 -15.17 -20.95
C ILE A 659 43.67 -14.71 -20.01
N VAL A 660 43.33 -14.35 -18.76
CA VAL A 660 44.31 -13.93 -17.74
C VAL A 660 45.29 -15.07 -17.41
N LEU A 661 44.80 -16.30 -17.28
CA LEU A 661 45.64 -17.46 -16.99
C LEU A 661 46.61 -17.74 -18.15
N ALA A 662 46.14 -17.74 -19.39
CA ALA A 662 46.97 -17.96 -20.58
C ALA A 662 48.02 -16.85 -20.75
N PHE A 663 47.66 -15.59 -20.48
CA PHE A 663 48.59 -14.46 -20.54
C PHE A 663 49.64 -14.50 -19.41
N SER A 664 49.22 -14.77 -18.16
CA SER A 664 50.15 -14.86 -17.01
C SER A 664 51.14 -16.02 -17.12
N THR A 665 50.75 -17.11 -17.78
CA THR A 665 51.61 -18.27 -18.03
C THR A 665 52.43 -18.19 -19.32
N GLY A 666 52.24 -17.12 -20.12
CA GLY A 666 52.97 -16.89 -21.37
C GLY A 666 52.52 -17.72 -22.56
N HIS A 667 51.37 -18.40 -22.48
CA HIS A 667 50.75 -19.12 -23.61
C HIS A 667 50.07 -18.15 -24.59
N LEU A 668 49.69 -16.95 -24.12
CA LEU A 668 49.14 -15.87 -24.94
C LEU A 668 50.15 -14.72 -25.02
N THR A 669 50.48 -14.27 -26.24
CA THR A 669 51.37 -13.12 -26.45
C THR A 669 50.61 -11.79 -26.34
N GLU A 670 51.32 -10.68 -26.13
CA GLU A 670 50.70 -9.35 -26.07
C GLU A 670 50.04 -8.94 -27.39
N GLU A 671 50.59 -9.37 -28.53
CA GLU A 671 50.01 -9.12 -29.86
C GLU A 671 48.71 -9.91 -30.06
N SER A 672 48.70 -11.19 -29.69
CA SER A 672 47.51 -12.04 -29.72
C SER A 672 46.42 -11.53 -28.78
N LEU A 673 46.81 -11.07 -27.59
CA LEU A 673 45.88 -10.46 -26.63
C LEU A 673 45.22 -9.21 -27.21
N ARG A 674 46.00 -8.31 -27.84
CA ARG A 674 45.45 -7.11 -28.48
C ARG A 674 44.50 -7.47 -29.61
N GLY A 675 44.87 -8.41 -30.48
CA GLY A 675 44.02 -8.86 -31.58
C GLY A 675 42.68 -9.45 -31.12
N GLY A 676 42.69 -10.29 -30.07
CA GLY A 676 41.44 -10.82 -29.51
C GLY A 676 40.58 -9.77 -28.82
N ILE A 677 41.19 -8.78 -28.16
CA ILE A 677 40.46 -7.67 -27.52
C ILE A 677 39.81 -6.74 -28.55
N GLU A 678 40.40 -6.57 -29.74
CA GLU A 678 39.79 -5.78 -30.82
C GLU A 678 38.39 -6.31 -31.19
N TYR A 679 38.17 -7.63 -31.18
CA TYR A 679 36.83 -8.22 -31.37
C TYR A 679 35.89 -7.98 -30.18
N LEU A 680 36.40 -8.05 -28.94
CA LEU A 680 35.59 -7.86 -27.72
C LEU A 680 35.13 -6.42 -27.51
N VAL A 681 35.81 -5.46 -28.13
CA VAL A 681 35.50 -4.02 -28.08
C VAL A 681 34.64 -3.58 -29.29
N ASP A 682 34.17 -4.53 -30.11
CA ASP A 682 33.19 -4.25 -31.15
C ASP A 682 31.75 -4.23 -30.60
N THR A 683 30.83 -3.50 -31.24
CA THR A 683 29.52 -3.12 -30.67
C THR A 683 28.69 -4.30 -30.17
N PHE A 684 28.78 -5.47 -30.81
CA PHE A 684 27.98 -6.64 -30.48
C PHE A 684 28.47 -7.43 -29.25
N LEU A 685 29.76 -7.35 -28.90
CA LEU A 685 30.32 -8.00 -27.70
C LEU A 685 30.59 -7.03 -26.56
N LEU A 686 30.67 -5.72 -26.86
CA LEU A 686 31.05 -4.71 -25.89
C LEU A 686 30.23 -4.73 -24.58
N PRO A 687 28.90 -4.97 -24.58
CA PRO A 687 28.14 -5.02 -23.33
C PRO A 687 28.57 -6.18 -22.40
N SER A 688 29.16 -7.26 -22.94
CA SER A 688 29.72 -8.36 -22.13
C SER A 688 30.86 -7.90 -21.21
N LEU A 689 31.54 -6.82 -21.57
CA LEU A 689 32.63 -6.25 -20.78
C LEU A 689 32.18 -5.76 -19.40
N VAL A 690 30.88 -5.48 -19.19
CA VAL A 690 30.34 -5.20 -17.85
C VAL A 690 30.62 -6.37 -16.91
N ILE A 691 30.32 -7.60 -17.35
CA ILE A 691 30.52 -8.82 -16.57
C ILE A 691 32.02 -9.12 -16.44
N ALA A 692 32.76 -9.01 -17.54
CA ALA A 692 34.20 -9.26 -17.57
C ALA A 692 34.97 -8.34 -16.60
N ILE A 693 34.80 -7.02 -16.73
CA ILE A 693 35.52 -6.04 -15.90
C ILE A 693 35.12 -6.17 -14.43
N THR A 694 33.85 -6.47 -14.14
CA THR A 694 33.41 -6.73 -12.76
C THR A 694 34.08 -7.98 -12.18
N SER A 695 34.16 -9.08 -12.95
CA SER A 695 34.87 -10.29 -12.55
C SER A 695 36.37 -10.03 -12.32
N LEU A 696 37.03 -9.32 -13.24
CA LEU A 696 38.45 -8.95 -13.12
C LEU A 696 38.70 -8.05 -11.90
N ALA A 697 37.83 -7.06 -11.65
CA ALA A 697 37.91 -6.19 -10.49
C ALA A 697 37.82 -6.99 -9.18
N ASN A 698 36.91 -7.96 -9.09
CA ASN A 698 36.81 -8.86 -7.94
C ASN A 698 38.06 -9.76 -7.80
N SER A 699 38.60 -10.25 -8.92
CA SER A 699 39.77 -11.13 -8.94
C SER A 699 41.06 -10.43 -8.49
N LEU A 700 41.20 -9.12 -8.71
CA LEU A 700 42.31 -8.31 -8.20
C LEU A 700 42.49 -8.41 -6.68
N TRP A 701 41.41 -8.67 -5.93
CA TRP A 701 41.46 -8.80 -4.47
C TRP A 701 42.02 -10.14 -3.98
N VAL A 702 41.87 -11.20 -4.77
CA VAL A 702 42.04 -12.60 -4.31
C VAL A 702 43.28 -13.26 -4.90
N GLU A 703 43.64 -12.92 -6.14
CA GLU A 703 44.65 -13.67 -6.90
C GLU A 703 46.11 -13.34 -6.57
N ARG A 704 47.03 -14.17 -7.07
CA ARG A 704 48.49 -14.05 -6.91
C ARG A 704 49.05 -12.83 -7.65
N PRO A 705 50.21 -12.28 -7.24
CA PRO A 705 50.78 -11.05 -7.83
C PRO A 705 51.06 -11.13 -9.34
N ASP A 706 51.41 -12.30 -9.87
CA ASP A 706 51.65 -12.47 -11.32
C ASP A 706 50.34 -12.37 -12.12
N CYS A 707 49.27 -12.97 -11.60
CA CYS A 707 47.92 -12.87 -12.19
C CYS A 707 47.37 -11.45 -12.05
N GLN A 708 47.61 -10.77 -10.92
CA GLN A 708 47.20 -9.37 -10.72
C GLN A 708 47.82 -8.43 -11.78
N LYS A 709 49.10 -8.61 -12.13
CA LYS A 709 49.74 -7.84 -13.22
C LYS A 709 49.10 -8.14 -14.58
N ALA A 710 48.83 -9.41 -14.86
CA ALA A 710 48.13 -9.81 -16.08
C ALA A 710 46.73 -9.15 -16.16
N ILE A 711 45.97 -9.14 -15.06
CA ILE A 711 44.65 -8.48 -14.99
C ILE A 711 44.76 -6.98 -15.29
N VAL A 712 45.71 -6.27 -14.68
CA VAL A 712 45.94 -4.83 -14.93
C VAL A 712 46.24 -4.57 -16.41
N ARG A 713 47.02 -5.44 -17.06
CA ARG A 713 47.34 -5.33 -18.49
C ARG A 713 46.14 -5.61 -19.38
N VAL A 714 45.36 -6.64 -19.09
CA VAL A 714 44.09 -6.93 -19.80
C VAL A 714 43.13 -5.75 -19.66
N LEU A 715 42.96 -5.20 -18.46
CA LEU A 715 42.11 -4.03 -18.22
C LEU A 715 42.58 -2.80 -18.99
N ASN A 716 43.89 -2.57 -19.11
CA ASN A 716 44.43 -1.45 -19.89
C ASN A 716 44.09 -1.57 -21.37
N SER A 717 44.19 -2.77 -21.93
CA SER A 717 43.84 -3.02 -23.33
C SER A 717 42.34 -2.86 -23.61
N VAL A 718 41.49 -3.20 -22.64
CA VAL A 718 40.02 -3.08 -22.77
C VAL A 718 39.54 -1.63 -22.58
N LEU A 719 40.09 -0.89 -21.61
CA LEU A 719 39.62 0.45 -21.27
C LEU A 719 40.22 1.56 -22.15
N ALA A 720 41.38 1.31 -22.76
CA ALA A 720 42.05 2.25 -23.64
C ALA A 720 42.46 1.56 -24.96
N PRO A 721 41.48 1.10 -25.77
CA PRO A 721 41.76 0.45 -27.05
C PRO A 721 42.44 1.43 -28.01
N THR A 722 43.36 0.93 -28.84
CA THR A 722 44.13 1.75 -29.80
C THR A 722 43.31 2.24 -30.98
N SER A 723 42.24 1.53 -31.32
CA SER A 723 41.34 1.82 -32.44
C SER A 723 39.94 1.32 -32.11
N ILE A 724 38.95 2.22 -32.15
CA ILE A 724 37.55 1.92 -31.84
C ILE A 724 36.66 2.85 -32.67
N SER A 725 35.50 2.34 -33.11
CA SER A 725 34.51 3.16 -33.83
C SER A 725 33.85 4.18 -32.89
N ASN A 726 33.26 5.25 -33.44
CA ASN A 726 32.58 6.25 -32.60
C ASN A 726 31.38 5.65 -31.82
N GLU A 727 30.66 4.72 -32.44
CA GLU A 727 29.52 4.02 -31.83
C GLU A 727 29.97 3.08 -30.70
N ALA A 728 31.02 2.29 -30.96
CA ALA A 728 31.62 1.44 -29.94
C ALA A 728 32.22 2.28 -28.79
N GLN A 729 32.80 3.45 -29.06
CA GLN A 729 33.30 4.35 -28.02
C GLN A 729 32.17 4.89 -27.11
N ALA A 730 31.01 5.23 -27.69
CA ALA A 730 29.84 5.66 -26.92
C ALA A 730 29.30 4.52 -26.04
N MET A 731 29.26 3.30 -26.58
CA MET A 731 28.87 2.11 -25.83
C MET A 731 29.91 1.77 -24.73
N LEU A 732 31.21 1.91 -25.00
CA LEU A 732 32.29 1.73 -24.02
C LEU A 732 32.15 2.72 -22.86
N SER A 733 31.80 3.96 -23.15
CA SER A 733 31.48 4.95 -22.11
C SER A 733 30.34 4.48 -21.20
N SER A 734 29.31 3.85 -21.77
CA SER A 734 28.20 3.28 -21.00
C SER A 734 28.65 2.11 -20.11
N VAL A 735 29.49 1.21 -20.64
CA VAL A 735 30.11 0.13 -19.86
C VAL A 735 30.97 0.69 -18.72
N MET A 736 31.81 1.70 -19.02
CA MET A 736 32.64 2.37 -18.02
C MET A 736 31.79 3.03 -16.92
N ASN A 737 30.69 3.69 -17.28
CA ASN A 737 29.74 4.21 -16.31
C ASN A 737 29.25 3.08 -15.39
N ILE A 738 28.97 1.87 -15.90
CA ILE A 738 28.53 0.75 -15.06
C ILE A 738 29.65 0.22 -14.14
N VAL A 739 30.90 0.13 -14.58
CA VAL A 739 31.96 -0.58 -13.83
C VAL A 739 32.93 0.32 -13.06
N ALA A 740 32.93 1.64 -13.31
CA ALA A 740 33.94 2.57 -12.81
C ALA A 740 34.13 2.55 -11.29
N LYS A 741 33.06 2.61 -10.47
CA LYS A 741 33.21 2.70 -9.01
C LYS A 741 33.74 1.41 -8.36
N PRO A 742 33.22 0.19 -8.67
CA PRO A 742 33.84 -1.05 -8.20
C PRO A 742 35.28 -1.23 -8.67
N LEU A 743 35.57 -0.83 -9.91
CA LEU A 743 36.91 -0.92 -10.47
C LEU A 743 37.88 0.04 -9.77
N GLU A 744 37.48 1.30 -9.55
CA GLU A 744 38.27 2.28 -8.80
C GLU A 744 38.63 1.74 -7.41
N HIS A 745 37.66 1.19 -6.68
CA HIS A 745 37.89 0.63 -5.36
C HIS A 745 38.94 -0.48 -5.38
N SER A 746 38.84 -1.38 -6.35
CA SER A 746 39.75 -2.53 -6.52
C SER A 746 41.15 -2.09 -6.96
N LEU A 747 41.25 -1.13 -7.88
CA LEU A 747 42.51 -0.55 -8.31
C LEU A 747 43.24 0.20 -7.19
N ARG A 748 42.50 0.99 -6.38
CA ARG A 748 43.07 1.67 -5.21
C ARG A 748 43.51 0.70 -4.13
N ALA A 749 42.78 -0.40 -3.93
CA ALA A 749 43.19 -1.46 -3.01
C ALA A 749 44.50 -2.14 -3.48
N TYR A 750 44.62 -2.43 -4.77
CA TYR A 750 45.85 -2.95 -5.38
C TYR A 750 47.02 -1.96 -5.31
N GLN A 751 46.78 -0.66 -5.54
CA GLN A 751 47.82 0.37 -5.41
C GLN A 751 48.36 0.48 -3.98
N ARG A 752 47.54 0.20 -2.96
CA ARG A 752 47.97 0.14 -1.56
C ARG A 752 48.82 -1.09 -1.27
N SER A 753 48.57 -2.22 -1.92
CA SER A 753 49.36 -3.44 -1.74
C SER A 753 50.68 -3.42 -2.51
N ASP A 754 50.72 -2.79 -3.70
CA ASP A 754 51.96 -2.53 -4.46
C ASP A 754 52.13 -1.04 -4.84
N PRO A 755 52.70 -0.21 -3.92
CA PRO A 755 52.89 1.22 -4.15
C PRO A 755 53.88 1.58 -5.27
N LYS A 756 54.64 0.61 -5.81
CA LYS A 756 55.63 0.85 -6.87
C LYS A 756 55.03 0.74 -8.28
N SER A 757 53.82 0.19 -8.40
CA SER A 757 53.15 0.03 -9.69
C SER A 757 52.66 1.39 -10.23
N GLN A 758 53.23 1.83 -11.35
CA GLN A 758 52.77 3.02 -12.09
C GLN A 758 51.67 2.69 -13.11
N GLU A 759 51.30 1.42 -13.27
CA GLU A 759 50.35 0.94 -14.28
C GLU A 759 48.88 1.22 -13.93
N VAL A 760 48.60 1.60 -12.68
CA VAL A 760 47.24 1.86 -12.17
C VAL A 760 46.75 3.28 -12.51
N GLU A 761 47.64 4.27 -12.50
CA GLU A 761 47.30 5.67 -12.76
C GLU A 761 46.61 5.92 -14.12
N PRO A 762 47.05 5.33 -15.26
CA PRO A 762 46.34 5.50 -16.53
C PRO A 762 44.91 4.93 -16.50
N LEU A 763 44.69 3.82 -15.79
CA LEU A 763 43.35 3.23 -15.62
C LEU A 763 42.44 4.13 -14.81
N LEU A 764 42.95 4.67 -13.69
CA LEU A 764 42.21 5.63 -12.86
C LEU A 764 41.86 6.90 -13.63
N LYS A 765 42.77 7.36 -14.51
CA LYS A 765 42.51 8.50 -15.40
C LYS A 765 41.43 8.17 -16.44
N ALA A 766 41.43 6.97 -17.02
CA ALA A 766 40.47 6.56 -18.03
C ALA A 766 39.03 6.52 -17.49
N ILE A 767 38.83 6.06 -16.25
CA ILE A 767 37.49 5.92 -15.65
C ILE A 767 37.03 7.17 -14.87
N LYS A 768 37.87 8.20 -14.75
CA LYS A 768 37.67 9.33 -13.83
C LYS A 768 36.30 10.00 -13.98
N ASP A 769 35.90 10.28 -15.21
CA ASP A 769 34.66 11.00 -15.52
C ASP A 769 33.42 10.11 -15.36
N SER A 770 33.60 8.78 -15.42
CA SER A 770 32.56 7.77 -15.23
C SER A 770 32.29 7.41 -13.76
N ILE A 771 33.25 7.61 -12.84
CA ILE A 771 33.09 7.33 -11.40
C ILE A 771 31.81 7.95 -10.80
N PRO A 772 31.55 9.27 -10.95
CA PRO A 772 30.37 9.89 -10.35
C PRO A 772 29.07 9.49 -11.05
N LEU A 773 29.15 8.94 -12.27
CA LEU A 773 28.02 8.38 -13.02
C LEU A 773 27.77 6.89 -12.73
N SER A 774 28.56 6.27 -11.84
CA SER A 774 28.54 4.81 -11.74
C SER A 774 27.55 4.23 -10.75
N ARG A 775 27.39 4.85 -9.58
CA ARG A 775 26.52 4.32 -8.52
C ARG A 775 25.71 5.43 -7.87
N ARG A 776 24.44 5.14 -7.63
CA ARG A 776 23.49 5.99 -6.90
C ARG A 776 22.71 5.20 -5.86
N THR A 777 23.44 4.62 -4.91
CA THR A 777 22.90 3.72 -3.88
C THR A 777 22.80 4.38 -2.49
N GLY A 778 23.03 5.69 -2.39
CA GLY A 778 23.12 6.40 -1.11
C GLY A 778 24.35 6.02 -0.27
N ALA A 779 25.32 5.31 -0.86
CA ALA A 779 26.57 4.97 -0.18
C ALA A 779 27.44 6.22 0.04
N ALA A 780 28.00 6.34 1.24
CA ALA A 780 28.91 7.42 1.58
C ALA A 780 30.23 7.31 0.83
N ASP A 781 30.82 8.45 0.50
CA ASP A 781 32.17 8.52 -0.04
C ASP A 781 33.22 8.30 1.06
N HIS A 782 34.44 7.91 0.67
CA HIS A 782 35.56 7.71 1.59
C HIS A 782 35.86 8.99 2.37
N GLN A 783 35.80 10.16 1.73
CA GLN A 783 36.02 11.46 2.37
C GLN A 783 34.95 11.77 3.43
N GLU A 784 33.68 11.44 3.16
CA GLU A 784 32.58 11.61 4.11
C GLU A 784 32.77 10.70 5.33
N LEU A 785 33.12 9.43 5.09
CA LEU A 785 33.40 8.46 6.16
C LEU A 785 34.57 8.90 7.04
N ASP A 786 35.65 9.37 6.43
CA ASP A 786 36.81 9.88 7.16
C ASP A 786 36.41 11.08 8.02
N ALA A 787 35.64 12.03 7.46
CA ALA A 787 35.14 13.20 8.18
C ALA A 787 34.27 12.83 9.40
N TRP A 788 33.37 11.86 9.28
CA TRP A 788 32.52 11.42 10.40
C TRP A 788 33.26 10.55 11.41
N SER A 789 34.36 9.91 11.00
CA SER A 789 35.18 9.11 11.91
C SER A 789 36.05 9.98 12.84
N MET A 790 36.37 11.20 12.44
CA MET A 790 37.12 12.16 13.25
C MET A 790 36.33 12.53 14.52
N GLY A 791 36.84 12.17 15.69
CA GLY A 791 36.16 12.42 16.98
C GLY A 791 35.10 11.37 17.37
N GLY A 792 34.97 10.30 16.59
CA GLY A 792 34.07 9.18 16.85
C GLY A 792 32.72 9.31 16.14
N PHE A 793 32.35 8.26 15.39
CA PHE A 793 31.17 8.27 14.53
C PHE A 793 29.86 8.53 15.28
N SER A 794 29.68 7.95 16.48
CA SER A 794 28.49 8.21 17.30
C SER A 794 28.38 9.68 17.74
N ASN A 795 29.51 10.36 18.00
CA ASN A 795 29.51 11.77 18.35
C ASN A 795 29.13 12.65 17.16
N SER A 796 29.58 12.27 15.95
CA SER A 796 29.18 12.94 14.71
C SER A 796 27.66 12.90 14.51
N ILE A 797 27.02 11.75 14.77
CA ILE A 797 25.55 11.61 14.71
C ILE A 797 24.87 12.53 15.74
N ARG A 798 25.34 12.54 17.00
CA ARG A 798 24.77 13.42 18.05
C ARG A 798 24.89 14.90 17.69
N GLN A 799 26.03 15.30 17.13
CA GLN A 799 26.23 16.67 16.66
C GLN A 799 25.25 17.04 15.55
N THR A 800 25.02 16.14 14.59
CA THR A 800 24.04 16.33 13.52
C THR A 800 22.62 16.47 14.08
N LEU A 801 22.22 15.63 15.04
CA LEU A 801 20.92 15.73 15.71
C LEU A 801 20.76 17.07 16.43
N GLN A 802 21.79 17.51 17.15
CA GLN A 802 21.79 18.80 17.83
C GLN A 802 21.66 19.97 16.85
N GLN A 803 22.34 19.93 15.71
CA GLN A 803 22.22 20.97 14.68
C GLN A 803 20.81 21.05 14.08
N LEU A 804 20.17 19.89 13.81
CA LEU A 804 18.80 19.83 13.29
C LEU A 804 17.78 20.40 14.29
N VAL A 805 17.95 20.12 15.58
CA VAL A 805 17.10 20.67 16.65
C VAL A 805 17.33 22.17 16.80
N GLN A 806 18.58 22.62 16.85
CA GLN A 806 18.91 24.05 16.99
C GLN A 806 18.34 24.88 15.84
N TRP A 807 18.46 24.39 14.61
CA TRP A 807 17.89 25.04 13.42
C TRP A 807 16.36 25.16 13.49
N SER A 808 15.71 24.17 14.08
CA SER A 808 14.25 24.15 14.25
C SER A 808 13.75 25.09 15.35
N ILE A 809 14.60 25.50 16.31
CA ILE A 809 14.25 26.45 17.37
C ILE A 809 14.24 27.89 16.85
N HIS A 810 15.14 28.25 15.92
CA HIS A 810 15.28 29.62 15.39
C HIS A 810 15.14 29.70 13.86
N PRO A 811 13.98 29.33 13.28
CA PRO A 811 13.81 29.22 11.83
C PRO A 811 13.97 30.54 11.07
N THR A 812 13.81 31.69 11.73
CA THR A 812 13.90 33.03 11.12
C THR A 812 15.29 33.66 11.16
N MET A 813 16.17 33.22 12.08
CA MET A 813 17.53 33.74 12.23
C MET A 813 18.55 32.94 11.43
N ASP A 814 18.44 31.61 11.43
CA ASP A 814 19.33 30.72 10.69
C ASP A 814 18.67 30.28 9.38
N ARG A 815 18.82 31.10 8.34
CA ARG A 815 18.25 30.81 7.00
C ARG A 815 18.95 29.65 6.30
N MET A 816 20.22 29.40 6.62
CA MET A 816 21.01 28.35 5.99
C MET A 816 20.73 26.99 6.65
N PRO A 817 20.40 25.95 5.87
CA PRO A 817 20.14 24.61 6.41
C PRO A 817 21.43 23.96 6.94
N PRO A 818 21.34 23.08 7.94
CA PRO A 818 22.49 22.32 8.44
C PRO A 818 23.05 21.40 7.35
N ALA A 819 24.35 21.08 7.43
CA ALA A 819 25.06 20.23 6.47
C ALA A 819 24.70 18.73 6.60
N TYR A 820 23.41 18.42 6.63
CA TYR A 820 22.87 17.08 6.82
C TYR A 820 22.89 16.29 5.51
N THR A 821 23.25 15.01 5.62
CA THR A 821 23.05 14.04 4.54
C THR A 821 22.56 12.73 5.14
N HIS A 822 21.49 12.19 4.57
CA HIS A 822 20.92 10.95 5.06
C HIS A 822 21.88 9.74 4.87
N ARG A 823 22.94 9.88 4.05
CA ARG A 823 24.03 8.87 3.96
C ARG A 823 24.65 8.54 5.30
N GLN A 824 24.77 9.51 6.21
CA GLN A 824 25.31 9.30 7.55
C GLN A 824 24.44 8.30 8.35
N MET A 825 23.12 8.40 8.22
CA MET A 825 22.17 7.48 8.87
C MET A 825 22.19 6.09 8.22
N LEU A 826 22.28 6.02 6.90
CA LEU A 826 22.45 4.74 6.18
C LEU A 826 23.74 4.02 6.57
N VAL A 827 24.85 4.75 6.74
CA VAL A 827 26.11 4.20 7.25
C VAL A 827 25.97 3.76 8.71
N ALA A 828 25.28 4.53 9.55
CA ALA A 828 25.04 4.17 10.93
C ALA A 828 24.24 2.87 11.05
N MET A 829 23.22 2.69 10.22
CA MET A 829 22.47 1.44 10.11
C MET A 829 23.35 0.25 9.71
N LYS A 830 24.31 0.45 8.80
CA LYS A 830 25.23 -0.60 8.34
C LYS A 830 26.31 -0.96 9.37
N LEU A 831 26.87 0.02 10.09
CA LEU A 831 28.00 -0.18 11.02
C LEU A 831 27.57 -0.47 12.46
N LEU A 832 26.57 0.26 12.98
CA LEU A 832 26.11 0.14 14.37
C LEU A 832 24.93 -0.82 14.51
N GLY A 833 24.10 -0.94 13.47
CA GLY A 833 22.83 -1.65 13.50
C GLY A 833 21.69 -0.84 14.12
N ALA A 834 20.45 -1.21 13.80
CA ALA A 834 19.23 -0.49 14.21
C ALA A 834 19.13 -0.28 15.72
N LYS A 835 19.40 -1.33 16.52
CA LYS A 835 19.30 -1.28 17.98
C LYS A 835 20.22 -0.24 18.63
N ARG A 836 21.49 -0.18 18.21
CA ARG A 836 22.46 0.78 18.78
C ARG A 836 22.16 2.21 18.32
N LEU A 837 21.68 2.37 17.09
CA LEU A 837 21.28 3.69 16.58
C LEU A 837 20.06 4.23 17.35
N LEU A 838 19.05 3.39 17.61
CA LEU A 838 17.90 3.78 18.45
C LEU A 838 18.32 4.13 19.87
N GLN A 839 19.26 3.39 20.48
CA GLN A 839 19.80 3.73 21.80
C GLN A 839 20.42 5.13 21.83
N LEU A 840 21.19 5.50 20.80
CA LEU A 840 21.74 6.85 20.67
C LEU A 840 20.63 7.91 20.54
N LEU A 841 19.57 7.63 19.77
CA LEU A 841 18.42 8.52 19.67
C LEU A 841 17.68 8.68 21.01
N TYR A 842 17.49 7.60 21.77
CA TYR A 842 16.85 7.66 23.09
C TYR A 842 17.65 8.53 24.08
N GLU A 843 18.98 8.40 24.08
CA GLU A 843 19.87 9.22 24.90
C GLU A 843 19.78 10.71 24.54
N ASP A 844 19.76 11.05 23.25
CA ASP A 844 19.65 12.44 22.80
C ASP A 844 18.25 13.03 23.05
N ILE A 845 17.18 12.24 22.87
CA ILE A 845 15.81 12.64 23.24
C ILE A 845 15.73 12.97 24.73
N ARG A 846 16.34 12.14 25.59
CA ARG A 846 16.41 12.39 27.03
C ARG A 846 17.07 13.73 27.33
N GLN A 847 18.27 13.96 26.78
CA GLN A 847 19.02 15.20 27.01
C GLN A 847 18.28 16.45 26.50
N GLN A 848 17.69 16.40 25.30
CA GLN A 848 16.97 17.55 24.73
C GLN A 848 15.59 17.80 25.35
N THR A 849 15.00 16.78 25.98
CA THR A 849 13.78 16.96 26.76
C THR A 849 14.07 17.69 28.07
N GLU A 850 15.21 17.39 28.71
CA GLU A 850 15.68 18.10 29.92
C GLU A 850 16.00 19.59 29.66
N THR A 851 16.45 19.94 28.44
CA THR A 851 16.72 21.33 28.04
C THR A 851 15.47 22.09 27.58
N GLY A 852 14.30 21.44 27.52
CA GLY A 852 13.02 22.07 27.15
C GLY A 852 12.68 22.04 25.66
N SER A 853 13.44 21.34 24.82
CA SER A 853 13.18 21.18 23.37
C SER A 853 12.56 19.83 22.99
N GLY A 854 11.83 19.22 23.93
CA GLY A 854 11.26 17.86 23.78
C GLY A 854 10.42 17.66 22.52
N SER A 855 9.45 18.55 22.23
CA SER A 855 8.56 18.39 21.08
C SER A 855 9.30 18.36 19.73
N ILE A 856 10.34 19.20 19.58
CA ILE A 856 11.17 19.31 18.38
C ILE A 856 12.04 18.07 18.19
N ILE A 857 12.72 17.60 19.24
CA ILE A 857 13.57 16.40 19.11
C ILE A 857 12.73 15.14 18.81
N TYR A 858 11.52 15.03 19.36
CA TYR A 858 10.61 13.94 19.00
C TYR A 858 10.19 14.01 17.53
N ASP A 859 9.96 15.21 16.97
CA ASP A 859 9.64 15.36 15.56
C ASP A 859 10.82 14.98 14.66
N VAL A 860 12.04 15.43 14.97
CA VAL A 860 13.28 15.05 14.28
C VAL A 860 13.51 13.54 14.34
N ALA A 861 13.37 12.93 15.52
CA ALA A 861 13.53 11.49 15.70
C ALA A 861 12.46 10.69 14.95
N THR A 862 11.21 11.16 14.95
CA THR A 862 10.11 10.55 14.19
C THR A 862 10.44 10.59 12.69
N ALA A 863 10.86 11.73 12.17
CA ALA A 863 11.25 11.88 10.76
C ALA A 863 12.44 10.98 10.37
N LEU A 864 13.43 10.79 11.26
CA LEU A 864 14.56 9.88 11.01
C LEU A 864 14.14 8.41 10.95
N VAL A 865 13.21 7.99 11.79
CA VAL A 865 12.69 6.60 11.81
C VAL A 865 11.72 6.36 10.64
N CYS A 866 10.92 7.36 10.26
CA CYS A 866 9.99 7.31 9.14
C CYS A 866 10.65 7.59 7.77
N ALA A 867 11.93 7.95 7.74
CA ALA A 867 12.64 8.27 6.50
C ALA A 867 12.64 7.07 5.54
N PRO A 868 12.41 7.27 4.23
CA PRO A 868 12.39 6.19 3.25
C PRO A 868 13.76 5.52 3.14
N ASP A 869 13.79 4.19 3.20
CA ASP A 869 15.02 3.41 2.98
C ASP A 869 15.20 3.14 1.50
N VAL A 870 16.15 3.89 0.93
CA VAL A 870 16.45 3.93 -0.49
C VAL A 870 16.98 2.61 -1.06
N VAL A 871 17.38 1.66 -0.20
CA VAL A 871 17.94 0.35 -0.60
C VAL A 871 16.91 -0.78 -0.45
N ASN A 872 15.76 -0.49 0.16
CA ASN A 872 14.93 -1.47 0.82
C ASN A 872 13.47 -1.25 0.40
N THR A 873 13.20 -1.46 -0.89
CA THR A 873 11.83 -1.64 -1.36
C THR A 873 11.22 -2.78 -0.55
N PRO A 874 10.13 -2.57 0.20
CA PRO A 874 9.39 -3.70 0.73
C PRO A 874 8.93 -4.50 -0.48
N SER A 875 9.47 -5.71 -0.62
CA SER A 875 8.80 -6.73 -1.42
C SER A 875 7.36 -6.76 -0.93
N ASN A 876 6.41 -6.47 -1.81
CA ASN A 876 5.01 -6.58 -1.49
C ASN A 876 4.83 -8.00 -0.92
N PRO A 877 4.36 -8.17 0.33
CA PRO A 877 4.09 -9.48 0.89
C PRO A 877 2.77 -9.99 0.33
N ILE A 878 2.57 -9.88 -0.99
CA ILE A 878 1.65 -10.78 -1.65
C ILE A 878 2.34 -12.12 -1.49
N ASN A 879 1.75 -12.99 -0.67
CA ASN A 879 2.12 -14.38 -0.52
C ASN A 879 2.09 -15.03 -1.91
N PHE A 880 3.19 -14.95 -2.64
CA PHE A 880 3.38 -15.65 -3.89
C PHE A 880 3.74 -17.09 -3.54
N ILE A 881 2.68 -17.86 -3.35
CA ILE A 881 2.72 -19.32 -3.36
C ILE A 881 3.30 -19.72 -4.72
N ASP A 882 4.37 -20.52 -4.74
CA ASP A 882 4.85 -21.07 -6.01
C ASP A 882 3.77 -21.97 -6.66
N ASN A 883 3.91 -22.31 -7.95
CA ASN A 883 2.99 -23.24 -8.64
C ASN A 883 2.86 -24.63 -7.96
N SER A 884 3.64 -24.91 -6.91
CA SER A 884 3.62 -26.12 -6.09
C SER A 884 3.13 -25.91 -4.63
N GLY A 885 2.62 -24.74 -4.26
CA GLY A 885 2.06 -24.51 -2.93
C GLY A 885 3.07 -24.07 -1.86
N ASN A 886 4.35 -23.85 -2.18
CA ASN A 886 5.37 -23.53 -1.18
C ASN A 886 5.65 -22.03 -1.09
N VAL A 887 5.78 -21.54 0.14
CA VAL A 887 6.28 -20.19 0.45
C VAL A 887 7.80 -20.24 0.43
N PRO A 888 8.50 -19.44 -0.40
CA PRO A 888 9.96 -19.36 -0.34
C PRO A 888 10.42 -18.97 1.07
N ALA A 889 11.53 -19.56 1.54
CA ALA A 889 12.10 -19.18 2.82
C ALA A 889 12.38 -17.66 2.85
N PRO A 890 11.95 -16.91 3.88
CA PRO A 890 12.16 -15.48 3.92
C PRO A 890 13.68 -15.21 3.95
N VAL A 891 14.16 -14.51 2.92
CA VAL A 891 15.53 -13.99 2.89
C VAL A 891 15.72 -13.15 4.16
N GLN A 892 16.73 -13.45 4.98
CA GLN A 892 16.99 -12.75 6.24
C GLN A 892 17.22 -11.25 5.98
N ARG A 893 16.17 -10.44 6.10
CA ARG A 893 16.23 -8.98 5.97
C ARG A 893 16.84 -8.40 7.24
N LYS A 894 17.70 -7.39 7.10
CA LYS A 894 18.18 -6.60 8.26
C LYS A 894 16.99 -5.86 8.86
N LEU A 895 16.83 -5.95 10.19
CA LEU A 895 15.73 -5.29 10.91
C LEU A 895 15.77 -3.77 10.67
N THR A 896 14.61 -3.18 10.38
CA THR A 896 14.46 -1.73 10.19
C THR A 896 14.41 -1.00 11.54
N LEU A 897 14.61 0.32 11.55
CA LEU A 897 14.48 1.13 12.78
C LEU A 897 13.05 1.02 13.36
N ARG A 898 12.04 1.01 12.50
CA ARG A 898 10.63 0.86 12.91
C ARG A 898 10.36 -0.51 13.54
N GLU A 899 10.88 -1.59 12.96
CA GLU A 899 10.73 -2.96 13.50
C GLU A 899 11.38 -3.10 14.88
N VAL A 900 12.60 -2.57 15.06
CA VAL A 900 13.27 -2.63 16.37
C VAL A 900 12.56 -1.72 17.38
N LEU A 901 12.10 -0.53 16.98
CA LEU A 901 11.32 0.34 17.85
C LEU A 901 10.00 -0.30 18.29
N LYS A 902 9.31 -1.02 17.39
CA LYS A 902 8.11 -1.78 17.71
C LYS A 902 8.40 -2.87 18.74
N SER A 903 9.48 -3.64 18.54
CA SER A 903 9.90 -4.67 19.50
C SER A 903 10.27 -4.08 20.86
N ASP A 904 11.01 -2.95 20.90
CA ASP A 904 11.33 -2.24 22.14
C ASP A 904 10.04 -1.73 22.84
N ALA A 905 9.04 -1.27 22.09
CA ALA A 905 7.76 -0.80 22.62
C ALA A 905 6.89 -1.94 23.17
N GLU A 906 6.87 -3.11 22.51
CA GLU A 906 6.20 -4.32 23.02
C GLU A 906 6.82 -4.80 24.34
N GLU A 907 8.13 -4.62 24.53
CA GLU A 907 8.83 -4.91 25.79
C GLU A 907 8.69 -3.80 26.86
N CYS A 908 7.77 -2.85 26.68
CA CYS A 908 7.50 -1.71 27.58
C CYS A 908 7.42 -2.09 29.07
N LYS A 909 6.70 -3.17 29.44
CA LYS A 909 6.57 -3.61 30.85
C LYS A 909 7.91 -4.01 31.48
N LYS A 910 8.83 -4.59 30.70
CA LYS A 910 10.18 -4.96 31.18
C LYS A 910 11.04 -3.71 31.33
N LEU A 911 10.98 -2.81 30.36
CA LEU A 911 11.69 -1.52 30.37
C LEU A 911 11.23 -0.64 31.53
N GLN A 912 9.93 -0.60 31.84
CA GLN A 912 9.37 0.16 32.96
C GLN A 912 9.98 -0.24 34.31
N LYS A 913 10.27 -1.52 34.50
CA LYS A 913 10.89 -2.04 35.74
C LYS A 913 12.37 -1.64 35.87
N VAL A 914 13.04 -1.33 34.76
CA VAL A 914 14.47 -0.99 34.71
C VAL A 914 14.67 0.53 34.68
N ASP A 915 13.96 1.24 33.81
CA ASP A 915 14.05 2.69 33.60
C ASP A 915 12.70 3.23 33.08
N MET A 916 11.94 3.87 33.97
CA MET A 916 10.63 4.46 33.66
C MET A 916 10.72 5.54 32.57
N ASN A 917 11.75 6.39 32.61
CA ASN A 917 11.92 7.48 31.67
C ASN A 917 12.24 6.94 30.27
N LEU A 918 13.05 5.88 30.19
CA LEU A 918 13.31 5.21 28.92
C LEU A 918 12.05 4.58 28.33
N ALA A 919 11.24 3.90 29.15
CA ALA A 919 9.98 3.30 28.71
C ALA A 919 9.02 4.36 28.14
N GLU A 920 8.89 5.52 28.80
CA GLU A 920 8.09 6.63 28.30
C GLU A 920 8.62 7.18 26.96
N ILE A 921 9.95 7.33 26.81
CA ILE A 921 10.57 7.79 25.57
C ILE A 921 10.27 6.84 24.40
N VAL A 922 10.44 5.54 24.62
CA VAL A 922 10.22 4.49 23.61
C VAL A 922 8.76 4.47 23.17
N VAL A 923 7.82 4.38 24.13
CA VAL A 923 6.37 4.33 23.82
C VAL A 923 5.91 5.60 23.12
N ARG A 924 6.38 6.78 23.54
CA ARG A 924 6.03 8.05 22.90
C ARG A 924 6.53 8.10 21.46
N LEU A 925 7.78 7.73 21.21
CA LEU A 925 8.35 7.72 19.86
C LEU A 925 7.64 6.70 18.98
N TYR A 926 7.38 5.50 19.50
CA TYR A 926 6.62 4.45 18.79
C TYR A 926 5.24 4.94 18.35
N ARG A 927 4.45 5.51 19.27
CA ARG A 927 3.13 6.06 18.94
C ARG A 927 3.20 7.13 17.84
N LYS A 928 4.18 8.05 17.93
CA LYS A 928 4.38 9.08 16.89
C LYS A 928 4.76 8.50 15.53
N VAL A 929 5.64 7.51 15.50
CA VAL A 929 6.06 6.82 14.26
C VAL A 929 4.88 6.07 13.63
N GLU A 930 4.08 5.37 14.43
CA GLU A 930 2.91 4.65 13.91
C GLU A 930 1.82 5.62 13.42
N THR A 931 1.57 6.74 14.11
CA THR A 931 0.64 7.77 13.60
C THR A 931 1.14 8.41 12.30
N GLN A 932 2.46 8.62 12.17
CA GLN A 932 3.05 9.22 10.98
C GLN A 932 3.02 8.28 9.76
N MET A 933 3.09 6.96 10.01
CA MET A 933 3.11 5.91 8.98
C MET A 933 1.78 5.18 8.79
N ALA A 934 0.69 5.66 9.40
CA ALA A 934 -0.63 5.07 9.26
C ALA A 934 -1.13 5.24 7.82
N VAL A 935 -1.71 4.18 7.24
CA VAL A 935 -2.31 4.23 5.90
C VAL A 935 -3.75 4.72 6.03
N SER A 936 -4.09 5.83 5.38
CA SER A 936 -5.45 6.38 5.41
C SER A 936 -6.39 5.57 4.51
N GLN A 937 -7.48 5.02 5.06
CA GLN A 937 -8.47 4.23 4.30
C GLN A 937 -9.14 5.01 3.15
N ALA A 938 -9.18 6.35 3.23
CA ALA A 938 -9.74 7.21 2.19
C ALA A 938 -8.92 7.22 0.88
N GLU A 939 -7.62 6.91 0.94
CA GLU A 939 -6.73 6.87 -0.23
C GLU A 939 -6.64 5.46 -0.86
N VAL A 940 -6.97 4.41 -0.11
CA VAL A 940 -7.10 3.04 -0.66
C VAL A 940 -8.19 2.98 -1.73
N ILE A 941 -9.28 3.74 -1.53
CA ILE A 941 -10.38 3.88 -2.49
C ILE A 941 -9.93 4.63 -3.77
N GLN A 942 -9.02 5.60 -3.64
CA GLN A 942 -8.43 6.32 -4.78
C GLN A 942 -7.36 5.49 -5.52
N ALA A 943 -6.58 4.68 -4.79
CA ALA A 943 -5.62 3.75 -5.36
C ALA A 943 -6.32 2.66 -6.20
N ASP A 944 -7.48 2.16 -5.76
CA ASP A 944 -8.30 1.22 -6.55
C ASP A 944 -8.88 1.86 -7.81
N THR A 945 -9.24 3.14 -7.78
CA THR A 945 -9.73 3.85 -8.98
C THR A 945 -8.61 4.13 -9.99
N MET A 946 -7.40 4.47 -9.53
CA MET A 946 -6.25 4.64 -10.42
C MET A 946 -5.76 3.31 -10.99
N LEU A 947 -5.73 2.22 -10.21
CA LEU A 947 -5.36 0.88 -10.69
C LEU A 947 -6.31 0.35 -11.77
N GLN A 948 -7.61 0.69 -11.70
CA GLN A 948 -8.58 0.37 -12.77
C GLN A 948 -8.35 1.16 -14.05
N THR A 949 -7.65 2.29 -13.99
CA THR A 949 -7.36 3.14 -15.16
C THR A 949 -6.01 2.77 -15.80
N ASP A 950 -5.07 2.25 -15.01
CA ASP A 950 -3.68 1.95 -15.43
C ASP A 950 -3.49 0.52 -15.99
N LEU A 951 -4.37 -0.42 -15.65
CA LEU A 951 -4.46 -1.73 -16.29
C LEU A 951 -5.32 -1.64 -17.54
N GLY A 952 -4.73 -1.24 -18.66
CA GLY A 952 -5.35 -1.08 -19.99
C GLY A 952 -6.01 -2.33 -20.58
N LEU A 953 -7.05 -2.85 -19.94
CA LEU A 953 -8.03 -3.75 -20.53
C LEU A 953 -9.08 -2.91 -21.25
N SER A 954 -8.66 -2.33 -22.39
CA SER A 954 -9.56 -1.83 -23.40
C SER A 954 -10.35 -3.01 -23.99
N LEU A 955 -11.55 -3.25 -23.46
CA LEU A 955 -12.59 -3.94 -24.19
C LEU A 955 -13.32 -2.90 -25.05
N ASP A 956 -12.87 -2.88 -26.30
CA ASP A 956 -13.46 -2.38 -27.55
C ASP A 956 -14.72 -1.47 -27.47
N ALA A 957 -14.62 -0.36 -28.20
CA ALA A 957 -15.61 0.70 -28.29
C ALA A 957 -16.93 0.19 -28.90
N GLY A 958 -17.99 0.15 -28.09
CA GLY A 958 -19.29 -0.31 -28.58
C GLY A 958 -20.49 -0.22 -27.65
N ALA A 959 -20.55 0.73 -26.71
CA ALA A 959 -21.82 1.17 -26.09
C ALA A 959 -21.58 2.43 -25.25
N GLY A 960 -22.20 3.54 -25.64
CA GLY A 960 -22.23 4.75 -24.82
C GLY A 960 -23.07 4.57 -23.55
N SER A 961 -22.87 5.52 -22.62
CA SER A 961 -23.70 5.82 -21.43
C SER A 961 -23.29 5.22 -20.08
N LEU A 962 -22.06 5.45 -19.63
CA LEU A 962 -21.77 5.49 -18.17
C LEU A 962 -21.41 6.89 -17.65
N ASP A 963 -20.82 7.74 -18.50
CA ASP A 963 -20.43 9.11 -18.10
C ASP A 963 -21.66 10.05 -17.99
N ASP A 964 -22.67 9.86 -18.86
CA ASP A 964 -23.93 10.61 -18.82
C ASP A 964 -24.86 10.23 -17.64
N ALA A 965 -24.69 9.03 -17.06
CA ALA A 965 -25.50 8.60 -15.92
C ALA A 965 -24.97 9.11 -14.58
N MET A 966 -23.66 9.38 -14.48
CA MET A 966 -23.03 9.88 -13.25
C MET A 966 -23.16 11.40 -13.13
N ALA A 967 -23.12 12.14 -14.25
CA ALA A 967 -23.41 13.58 -14.28
C ALA A 967 -24.88 13.89 -13.92
N ALA A 968 -25.81 12.99 -14.22
CA ALA A 968 -27.22 13.11 -13.84
C ALA A 968 -27.48 12.83 -12.34
N ALA A 969 -26.60 12.10 -11.66
CA ALA A 969 -26.75 11.77 -10.24
C ALA A 969 -26.28 12.88 -9.28
N ALA A 970 -25.47 13.84 -9.75
CA ALA A 970 -25.01 14.96 -8.93
C ALA A 970 -25.96 16.19 -8.94
N ALA A 971 -26.99 16.21 -9.80
CA ALA A 971 -27.78 17.42 -10.03
C ALA A 971 -29.22 17.42 -9.47
N ASN A 972 -29.72 16.34 -8.83
CA ASN A 972 -31.11 16.28 -8.37
C ASN A 972 -31.30 15.83 -6.91
N VAL A 973 -30.91 16.69 -5.97
CA VAL A 973 -31.61 16.82 -4.68
C VAL A 973 -31.84 18.31 -4.39
N ALA A 974 -32.86 18.91 -5.02
CA ALA A 974 -33.70 19.97 -4.43
C ALA A 974 -34.93 20.31 -5.32
N GLN A 975 -36.05 19.64 -5.01
CA GLN A 975 -37.46 20.06 -5.11
C GLN A 975 -38.14 20.36 -6.47
N GLY A 976 -39.20 19.57 -6.75
CA GLY A 976 -40.58 20.10 -6.65
C GLY A 976 -41.25 20.69 -7.89
N ASP A 977 -41.75 19.80 -8.76
CA ASP A 977 -43.06 19.75 -9.46
C ASP A 977 -43.71 21.01 -10.12
N GLY A 978 -44.18 20.86 -11.38
CA GLY A 978 -45.14 21.79 -12.00
C GLY A 978 -45.16 21.92 -13.55
N MET A 979 -45.80 20.97 -14.24
CA MET A 979 -46.49 21.01 -15.57
C MET A 979 -46.25 22.06 -16.69
N SER A 980 -46.26 21.53 -17.93
CA SER A 980 -46.99 21.96 -19.16
C SER A 980 -46.27 22.68 -20.36
N VAL A 981 -46.16 21.90 -21.45
CA VAL A 981 -46.41 22.14 -22.91
C VAL A 981 -45.82 23.36 -23.68
N ASP A 982 -45.12 23.00 -24.76
CA ASP A 982 -44.96 23.62 -26.10
C ASP A 982 -44.22 24.96 -26.35
N ASN A 983 -43.19 24.81 -27.20
CA ASN A 983 -43.00 25.50 -28.49
C ASN A 983 -42.21 26.84 -28.56
N VAL A 984 -41.17 26.80 -29.42
CA VAL A 984 -40.42 27.85 -30.16
C VAL A 984 -39.76 29.06 -29.46
N SER A 985 -38.52 29.32 -29.94
CA SER A 985 -37.96 30.63 -30.33
C SER A 985 -37.10 31.43 -29.31
N LEU A 986 -35.80 31.43 -29.59
CA LEU A 986 -34.87 32.59 -29.74
C LEU A 986 -34.96 33.81 -28.80
N ASP A 987 -33.76 34.14 -28.25
CA ASP A 987 -33.11 35.46 -28.21
C ASP A 987 -32.97 36.23 -26.86
N LEU A 988 -31.80 36.88 -26.77
CA LEU A 988 -31.18 37.83 -25.84
C LEU A 988 -32.02 38.65 -24.85
N GLY A 989 -31.42 38.95 -23.68
CA GLY A 989 -31.39 40.32 -23.15
C GLY A 989 -31.62 40.55 -21.65
N LEU A 990 -30.53 40.88 -20.94
CA LEU A 990 -30.35 42.06 -20.06
C LEU A 990 -31.50 42.54 -19.14
N GLY A 991 -31.21 42.65 -17.83
CA GLY A 991 -31.61 43.83 -17.04
C GLY A 991 -32.51 43.63 -15.82
N GLY A 992 -31.89 43.65 -14.63
CA GLY A 992 -32.15 44.56 -13.50
C GLY A 992 -33.57 44.95 -13.01
N VAL A 993 -33.65 44.98 -11.67
CA VAL A 993 -34.44 45.88 -10.79
C VAL A 993 -35.78 45.37 -10.24
N GLY A 994 -35.79 45.11 -8.92
CA GLY A 994 -36.60 45.91 -7.98
C GLY A 994 -37.74 45.22 -7.22
N GLY A 995 -37.74 45.40 -5.88
CA GLY A 995 -38.92 45.34 -4.99
C GLY A 995 -38.99 44.08 -4.14
N ASP A 996 -38.43 44.04 -2.93
CA ASP A 996 -38.95 44.63 -1.68
C ASP A 996 -40.38 44.17 -1.33
N LEU A 997 -40.48 43.32 -0.30
CA LEU A 997 -41.46 43.41 0.79
C LEU A 997 -41.16 42.30 1.82
N GLY A 998 -40.52 42.72 2.91
CA GLY A 998 -40.22 41.88 4.07
C GLY A 998 -41.42 41.61 4.99
N LEU A 999 -41.29 40.52 5.76
CA LEU A 999 -41.81 40.25 7.11
C LEU A 999 -41.39 38.79 7.36
N GLY A 1000 -40.52 38.39 8.28
CA GLY A 1000 -40.21 38.89 9.60
C GLY A 1000 -40.41 37.72 10.59
N GLY A 1001 -39.35 37.24 11.23
CA GLY A 1001 -39.45 36.49 12.49
C GLY A 1001 -38.68 35.17 12.61
N SER A 1002 -37.49 35.26 13.20
CA SER A 1002 -36.88 34.37 14.21
C SER A 1002 -36.65 32.88 13.86
N SER A 1003 -35.38 32.46 13.66
CA SER A 1003 -34.46 32.00 14.71
C SER A 1003 -34.89 30.69 15.40
N ASN A 1004 -34.36 29.52 14.99
CA ASN A 1004 -33.12 28.99 15.57
C ASN A 1004 -32.70 27.67 14.90
N ASN A 1005 -31.40 27.59 14.63
CA ASN A 1005 -30.63 26.40 14.26
C ASN A 1005 -30.56 25.43 15.44
N GLY A 1006 -30.59 24.11 15.18
CA GLY A 1006 -30.35 23.10 16.21
C GLY A 1006 -30.25 21.69 15.63
N GLY A 1007 -29.09 21.36 15.04
CA GLY A 1007 -28.69 19.97 14.77
C GLY A 1007 -28.41 19.25 16.09
N GLY A 1008 -29.16 18.18 16.36
CA GLY A 1008 -29.01 17.34 17.54
C GLY A 1008 -28.32 16.02 17.20
N SER A 1009 -27.04 15.94 17.54
CA SER A 1009 -26.25 14.72 17.68
C SER A 1009 -26.92 13.76 18.67
N LEU A 1010 -27.05 12.48 18.32
CA LEU A 1010 -27.50 11.42 19.23
C LEU A 1010 -26.31 10.94 20.06
N ASP A 1011 -26.12 11.59 21.19
CA ASP A 1011 -25.19 11.20 22.26
C ASP A 1011 -25.78 10.03 23.07
N LEU A 1012 -25.22 8.83 22.90
CA LEU A 1012 -25.58 7.62 23.67
C LEU A 1012 -24.70 7.51 24.91
N GLY A 1013 -25.01 8.33 25.91
CA GLY A 1013 -24.40 8.28 27.23
C GLY A 1013 -24.76 7.00 28.00
N ALA A 1014 -23.75 6.44 28.67
CA ALA A 1014 -23.86 5.30 29.55
C ALA A 1014 -24.55 5.71 30.87
N ASP A 1015 -25.87 5.57 30.94
CA ASP A 1015 -26.63 5.16 32.13
C ASP A 1015 -28.12 5.07 31.74
N ASP A 1016 -28.81 4.02 32.20
CA ASP A 1016 -30.29 3.92 32.24
C ASP A 1016 -31.11 3.69 30.95
N LEU A 1017 -30.72 2.74 30.09
CA LEU A 1017 -31.56 2.33 28.93
C LEU A 1017 -32.90 1.64 29.31
N PHE A 1018 -33.07 1.18 30.56
CA PHE A 1018 -34.28 0.43 30.95
C PHE A 1018 -34.88 0.78 32.32
N SER A 1019 -34.35 1.76 33.07
CA SER A 1019 -34.94 2.15 34.36
C SER A 1019 -36.26 2.93 34.22
N GLY A 1020 -36.52 3.51 33.04
CA GLY A 1020 -37.73 4.29 32.74
C GLY A 1020 -39.00 3.47 32.44
N LEU A 1021 -38.94 2.14 32.42
CA LEU A 1021 -40.13 1.29 32.16
C LEU A 1021 -40.92 0.91 33.43
N GLY A 1022 -40.62 1.56 34.56
CA GLY A 1022 -41.32 1.37 35.83
C GLY A 1022 -42.45 2.38 36.05
N ALA A 1023 -43.69 1.88 35.95
CA ALA A 1023 -44.93 2.45 36.49
C ALA A 1023 -45.34 3.86 36.01
N GLY A 1024 -46.19 3.89 34.98
CA GLY A 1024 -47.04 5.05 34.69
C GLY A 1024 -47.35 5.23 33.22
N ASP A 1025 -48.62 5.03 32.89
CA ASP A 1025 -49.31 5.36 31.63
C ASP A 1025 -49.09 4.48 30.39
N ASP A 1026 -50.22 4.12 29.78
CA ASP A 1026 -50.36 3.32 28.57
C ASP A 1026 -49.59 3.95 27.39
N PHE A 1027 -48.57 3.26 26.88
CA PHE A 1027 -48.01 3.53 25.56
C PHE A 1027 -49.07 3.15 24.50
N GLN A 1028 -49.91 4.13 24.13
CA GLN A 1028 -50.88 4.05 23.04
C GLN A 1028 -50.17 3.84 21.69
N TRP A 1029 -50.25 2.61 21.16
CA TRP A 1029 -49.90 2.26 19.78
C TRP A 1029 -51.12 2.32 18.83
N ASP A 1030 -52.12 3.15 19.14
CA ASP A 1030 -53.37 3.25 18.36
C ASP A 1030 -53.33 4.29 17.23
N ASN A 1031 -52.21 4.97 16.98
CA ASN A 1031 -52.07 5.97 15.91
C ASN A 1031 -51.11 5.53 14.78
N MET A 1032 -51.20 4.27 14.34
CA MET A 1032 -50.85 3.95 12.96
C MET A 1032 -52.15 3.74 12.19
N ASP A 1033 -52.61 4.81 11.56
CA ASP A 1033 -53.65 4.78 10.54
C ASP A 1033 -53.24 3.79 9.44
N LEU A 1034 -53.94 2.66 9.40
CA LEU A 1034 -53.98 1.77 8.24
C LEU A 1034 -55.38 1.89 7.65
N SER A 1035 -55.56 2.92 6.83
CA SER A 1035 -56.51 2.89 5.71
C SER A 1035 -55.80 2.39 4.45
#